data_AF-A0A354WNH6-F1
#
_entry.id   AF-A0A354WNH6-F1
#
_cell.length_a   1.000
_cell.length_b   1.000
_cell.length_c   1.000
_cell.angle_alpha   90.00
_cell.angle_beta   90.00
_cell.angle_gamma   90.00
#
_symmetry.space_group_name_H-M   'P 1'
#
loop_
_entity.id
_entity.type
_entity.pdbx_description
1 polymer ?
#
loop_
_entity_poly.entity_id
_entity_poly.type
_entity_poly.pdbx_seq_one_letter_code
_entity_poly.pdbx_strand_id
1 'polypeptide(L)'
;MVDYTKYVLKNRDELEGLLAGKDNFFVVACNKCFKEFNTTEEPECGSFAAIAQEQGKHITGTVKVDFLCNKVQTEKKLSGIVPEGTENVVVISCGLGVQTVADLEAVPVFTATNSLNYTGHHGMALTKKTCGACAQCYLNVTGGICPIVDCSKSLVNGQCGGAKNGKCEIDPKKDCAWEKIYRRLEKQGRTKEFLDQPIQLRDYSVTNVDEIKAYVAEARAKRYEGFYGGVHPTENKEFTEHLALQKFPEPDTVIIPLAMHIGAPANPVVQPGDTVKVGQLIGEQAGFISAPVHSSVSGTVIAVEPHTHPNKGPGVMSVVIKNDGKNTLHESVVPNKPLEELTPDEIVEIVKQKGIVGMGGATFPTYVKLKPGKPIDAVLINGSECEPYLTADHRVMLEFADDIVFGLRAMMKAVSAPEGVILIEDNKPDAIALMEEKVAPYDNIRVCVAKTQYPEGAEKMLIKKVMGRQVPSGKLPADVGCVVSNTSTAKAISDAIQKGLPLVERVVTVTGEFIRNPGNYIVKLGTNVQEIIDHCGGITGDDVVLKMGGPMMGAPIKDTNVPIIKGSNGIIAIAADHTEEKECIKCGRCMDVCPMELAPLDIYKYAQLGDAETLLKLNVMDCFSCKCCEYICSSKIPLVSKINAAKGLVMPLLKKK
;
A
#
# COMPACT_ATOMS: atom_id res chain seq x y z
N MET A 1 12.45 3.60 21.62
CA MET A 1 13.05 4.57 20.68
C MET A 1 14.11 3.86 19.88
N VAL A 2 14.17 4.08 18.57
CA VAL A 2 15.20 3.47 17.71
C VAL A 2 16.38 4.42 17.67
N ASP A 3 17.56 3.96 18.09
CA ASP A 3 18.80 4.72 17.99
C ASP A 3 19.30 4.67 16.54
N TYR A 4 19.36 5.85 15.90
CA TYR A 4 19.80 6.02 14.51
C TYR A 4 21.25 6.52 14.40
N THR A 5 22.07 6.37 15.44
CA THR A 5 23.46 6.84 15.45
C THR A 5 24.28 6.19 14.33
N LYS A 6 24.77 7.02 13.40
CA LYS A 6 25.48 6.55 12.19
C LYS A 6 27.00 6.55 12.31
N TYR A 7 27.51 7.14 13.36
CA TYR A 7 28.93 7.28 13.62
C TYR A 7 29.16 7.51 15.10
N VAL A 8 30.34 7.16 15.56
CA VAL A 8 30.82 7.44 16.92
C VAL A 8 32.12 8.19 16.82
N LEU A 9 32.40 9.02 17.81
CA LEU A 9 33.70 9.67 17.92
C LEU A 9 34.80 8.60 18.03
N LYS A 10 35.91 8.82 17.35
CA LYS A 10 37.12 8.00 17.50
C LYS A 10 37.60 8.06 18.94
N ASN A 11 38.31 7.01 19.37
CA ASN A 11 38.87 7.00 20.72
C ASN A 11 39.95 8.10 20.88
N ARG A 12 40.36 8.37 22.12
CA ARG A 12 41.30 9.46 22.43
C ARG A 12 42.63 9.30 21.68
N ASP A 13 43.20 8.10 21.65
CA ASP A 13 44.48 7.83 20.99
C ASP A 13 44.42 8.12 19.48
N GLU A 14 43.33 7.72 18.82
CA GLU A 14 43.09 8.02 17.40
C GLU A 14 42.94 9.52 17.14
N LEU A 15 42.28 10.25 18.05
CA LEU A 15 42.09 11.70 17.92
C LEU A 15 43.39 12.47 18.18
N GLU A 16 44.16 12.09 19.19
CA GLU A 16 45.48 12.67 19.47
C GLU A 16 46.44 12.41 18.30
N GLY A 17 46.41 11.19 17.73
CA GLY A 17 47.15 10.87 16.51
C GLY A 17 46.71 11.70 15.29
N LEU A 18 45.42 12.02 15.17
CA LEU A 18 44.91 12.94 14.14
C LEU A 18 45.45 14.36 14.33
N LEU A 19 45.46 14.86 15.56
CA LEU A 19 45.89 16.23 15.91
C LEU A 19 47.41 16.41 15.86
N ALA A 20 48.18 15.32 16.00
CA ALA A 20 49.63 15.35 15.99
C ALA A 20 50.20 16.01 14.72
N GLY A 21 51.10 16.97 14.92
CA GLY A 21 51.80 17.70 13.84
C GLY A 21 50.92 18.64 13.00
N LYS A 22 49.66 18.88 13.39
CA LYS A 22 48.71 19.72 12.65
C LYS A 22 48.14 20.82 13.55
N ASP A 23 47.71 21.93 12.96
CA ASP A 23 47.09 23.05 13.67
C ASP A 23 46.06 23.76 12.76
N ASN A 24 45.44 24.83 13.24
CA ASN A 24 44.50 25.67 12.48
C ASN A 24 43.35 24.86 11.84
N PHE A 25 42.52 24.26 12.70
CA PHE A 25 41.43 23.38 12.28
C PHE A 25 40.11 24.12 12.07
N PHE A 26 39.36 23.74 11.05
CA PHE A 26 37.95 24.12 10.89
C PHE A 26 37.06 22.88 11.04
N VAL A 27 36.04 22.94 11.91
CA VAL A 27 35.22 21.77 12.26
C VAL A 27 33.87 21.80 11.55
N VAL A 28 33.53 20.73 10.85
CA VAL A 28 32.25 20.56 10.14
C VAL A 28 31.48 19.39 10.73
N ALA A 29 30.29 19.64 11.27
CA ALA A 29 29.45 18.61 11.90
C ALA A 29 28.10 18.41 11.17
N CYS A 30 27.59 17.17 11.21
CA CYS A 30 26.37 16.79 10.50
C CYS A 30 25.11 16.94 11.34
N ASN A 31 24.34 18.00 11.13
CA ASN A 31 23.29 18.44 12.05
C ASN A 31 21.99 17.60 12.10
N LYS A 32 21.72 16.75 11.10
CA LYS A 32 20.41 16.05 10.96
C LYS A 32 20.51 14.56 10.68
N CYS A 33 21.69 13.99 10.87
CA CYS A 33 21.98 12.59 10.53
C CYS A 33 22.34 11.75 11.77
N PHE A 34 22.10 12.28 12.96
CA PHE A 34 22.47 11.68 14.25
C PHE A 34 21.38 11.95 15.30
N LYS A 35 21.16 10.96 16.17
CA LYS A 35 20.26 10.93 17.35
C LYS A 35 18.80 11.33 17.09
N GLU A 36 17.94 11.02 18.05
CA GLU A 36 16.48 11.13 17.99
C GLU A 36 16.00 12.45 17.34
N PHE A 37 14.96 12.39 16.49
CA PHE A 37 14.42 13.52 15.69
C PHE A 37 14.08 14.80 16.47
N ASN A 38 14.11 14.76 17.80
CA ASN A 38 13.74 15.84 18.70
C ASN A 38 14.94 16.62 19.26
N THR A 39 16.20 16.27 18.90
CA THR A 39 17.41 16.94 19.42
C THR A 39 18.26 17.53 18.29
N THR A 40 18.83 18.72 18.51
CA THR A 40 19.79 19.39 17.59
C THR A 40 21.19 19.56 18.21
N GLU A 41 21.38 18.98 19.39
CA GLU A 41 22.64 19.05 20.13
C GLU A 41 23.60 17.96 19.65
N GLU A 42 24.75 18.36 19.09
CA GLU A 42 25.83 17.45 18.67
C GLU A 42 26.96 17.51 19.72
N PRO A 43 26.93 16.67 20.77
CA PRO A 43 27.93 16.69 21.82
C PRO A 43 29.33 16.31 21.30
N GLU A 44 29.41 15.48 20.26
CA GLU A 44 30.66 15.01 19.66
C GLU A 44 31.52 16.16 19.11
N CYS A 45 30.89 17.25 18.65
CA CYS A 45 31.58 18.47 18.22
C CYS A 45 32.25 19.21 19.38
N GLY A 46 31.56 19.33 20.52
CA GLY A 46 32.15 19.89 21.74
C GLY A 46 33.27 19.01 22.30
N SER A 47 33.07 17.68 22.30
CA SER A 47 34.08 16.73 22.77
C SER A 47 35.36 16.77 21.94
N PHE A 48 35.27 16.84 20.61
CA PHE A 48 36.44 16.99 19.76
C PHE A 48 37.15 18.34 19.99
N ALA A 49 36.39 19.44 20.07
CA ALA A 49 36.96 20.77 20.29
C ALA A 49 37.72 20.86 21.62
N ALA A 50 37.20 20.24 22.69
CA ALA A 50 37.88 20.19 23.98
C ALA A 50 39.22 19.44 23.90
N ILE A 51 39.26 18.27 23.23
CA ILE A 51 40.49 17.49 23.04
C ILE A 51 41.51 18.27 22.20
N ALA A 52 41.06 18.97 21.16
CA ALA A 52 41.92 19.81 20.33
C ALA A 52 42.54 20.97 21.13
N GLN A 53 41.74 21.63 21.98
CA GLN A 53 42.20 22.71 22.85
C GLN A 53 43.18 22.21 23.93
N GLU A 54 42.94 21.04 24.55
CA GLU A 54 43.88 20.41 25.49
C GLU A 54 45.25 20.15 24.85
N GLN A 55 45.28 19.81 23.56
CA GLN A 55 46.50 19.59 22.77
C GLN A 55 47.10 20.90 22.21
N GLY A 56 46.60 22.06 22.66
CA GLY A 56 47.08 23.38 22.27
C GLY A 56 46.77 23.76 20.82
N LYS A 57 45.75 23.14 20.20
CA LYS A 57 45.39 23.37 18.80
C LYS A 57 44.38 24.50 18.64
N HIS A 58 44.56 25.29 17.58
CA HIS A 58 43.70 26.40 17.24
C HIS A 58 42.52 25.94 16.37
N ILE A 59 41.29 26.22 16.84
CA ILE A 59 40.06 26.02 16.07
C ILE A 59 39.67 27.35 15.42
N THR A 60 39.84 27.44 14.11
CA THR A 60 39.54 28.62 13.29
C THR A 60 38.02 28.88 13.14
N GLY A 61 37.19 27.85 13.31
CA GLY A 61 35.74 27.99 13.27
C GLY A 61 35.02 26.64 13.27
N THR A 62 33.70 26.68 13.41
CA THR A 62 32.83 25.49 13.39
C THR A 62 31.56 25.74 12.61
N VAL A 63 31.07 24.76 11.86
CA VAL A 63 29.78 24.84 11.16
C VAL A 63 28.99 23.53 11.25
N LYS A 64 27.66 23.66 11.36
CA LYS A 64 26.71 22.56 11.33
C LYS A 64 25.92 22.57 10.02
N VAL A 65 25.98 21.47 9.27
CA VAL A 65 25.28 21.30 7.99
C VAL A 65 24.28 20.16 8.09
N ASP A 66 23.02 20.42 7.75
CA ASP A 66 22.00 19.38 7.68
C ASP A 66 22.34 18.41 6.54
N PHE A 67 22.37 17.11 6.83
CA PHE A 67 22.68 16.06 5.86
C PHE A 67 23.95 16.34 5.03
N LEU A 68 25.13 16.33 5.67
CA LEU A 68 26.42 16.60 5.02
C LEU A 68 26.66 15.85 3.69
N CYS A 69 26.06 14.66 3.51
CA CYS A 69 26.16 13.86 2.29
C CYS A 69 25.35 14.41 1.11
N ASN A 70 24.52 15.45 1.31
CA ASN A 70 23.84 16.17 0.25
C ASN A 70 24.77 17.23 -0.35
N LYS A 71 25.46 16.87 -1.44
CA LYS A 71 26.49 17.72 -2.07
C LYS A 71 26.02 19.16 -2.34
N VAL A 72 24.83 19.33 -2.92
CA VAL A 72 24.30 20.67 -3.30
C VAL A 72 24.09 21.54 -2.05
N GLN A 73 23.58 20.95 -0.98
CA GLN A 73 23.34 21.65 0.26
C GLN A 73 24.64 21.97 1.00
N THR A 74 25.57 21.01 1.05
CA THR A 74 26.87 21.15 1.69
C THR A 74 27.73 22.19 0.99
N GLU A 75 27.80 22.16 -0.34
CA GLU A 75 28.52 23.15 -1.15
C GLU A 75 28.01 24.57 -0.89
N LYS A 76 26.68 24.77 -0.95
CA LYS A 76 26.07 26.07 -0.67
C LYS A 76 26.38 26.59 0.74
N LYS A 77 26.50 25.69 1.71
CA LYS A 77 26.70 26.06 3.12
C LYS A 77 28.16 26.17 3.52
N LEU A 78 29.10 25.54 2.82
CA LEU A 78 30.54 25.68 3.07
C LEU A 78 31.16 26.83 2.27
N SER A 79 30.55 27.22 1.15
CA SER A 79 31.05 28.30 0.30
C SER A 79 31.28 29.60 1.09
N GLY A 80 32.54 30.03 1.19
CA GLY A 80 32.96 31.27 1.83
C GLY A 80 32.95 31.27 3.36
N ILE A 81 32.75 30.11 4.02
CA ILE A 81 32.71 30.02 5.49
C ILE A 81 34.04 29.57 6.10
N VAL A 82 34.83 28.77 5.38
CA VAL A 82 36.15 28.33 5.85
C VAL A 82 37.10 29.54 5.89
N PRO A 83 37.61 29.97 7.06
CA PRO A 83 38.42 31.18 7.19
C PRO A 83 39.76 31.10 6.44
N GLU A 84 40.26 32.26 6.00
CA GLU A 84 41.61 32.38 5.47
C GLU A 84 42.63 32.08 6.58
N GLY A 85 43.51 31.10 6.35
CA GLY A 85 44.44 30.57 7.36
C GLY A 85 44.05 29.22 7.98
N THR A 86 42.90 28.65 7.64
CA THR A 86 42.61 27.24 7.94
C THR A 86 43.57 26.33 7.17
N GLU A 87 44.26 25.43 7.88
CA GLU A 87 45.17 24.45 7.28
C GLU A 87 44.52 23.07 7.16
N ASN A 88 43.57 22.74 8.03
CA ASN A 88 42.99 21.41 8.15
C ASN A 88 41.47 21.48 8.42
N VAL A 89 40.67 20.66 7.75
CA VAL A 89 39.24 20.52 8.04
C VAL A 89 38.98 19.20 8.74
N VAL A 90 38.25 19.23 9.85
CA VAL A 90 37.83 18.03 10.58
C VAL A 90 36.33 17.87 10.47
N VAL A 91 35.90 16.67 10.07
CA VAL A 91 34.50 16.33 9.86
C VAL A 91 34.02 15.38 10.95
N ILE A 92 32.87 15.71 11.52
CA ILE A 92 32.14 14.92 12.50
C ILE A 92 30.87 14.45 11.81
N SER A 93 30.97 13.31 11.12
CA SER A 93 29.90 12.74 10.30
C SER A 93 30.19 11.27 9.97
N CYS A 94 29.23 10.56 9.37
CA CYS A 94 29.53 9.31 8.68
C CYS A 94 30.41 9.56 7.44
N GLY A 95 31.05 8.50 6.94
CA GLY A 95 32.03 8.56 5.86
C GLY A 95 31.48 9.05 4.52
N LEU A 96 30.16 9.10 4.32
CA LEU A 96 29.58 9.79 3.17
C LEU A 96 29.75 11.31 3.27
N GLY A 97 29.47 11.88 4.44
CA GLY A 97 29.65 13.30 4.70
C GLY A 97 31.13 13.72 4.63
N VAL A 98 32.01 12.91 5.22
CA VAL A 98 33.47 13.14 5.16
C VAL A 98 33.97 13.22 3.71
N GLN A 99 33.57 12.25 2.87
CA GLN A 99 33.96 12.24 1.46
C GLN A 99 33.36 13.40 0.68
N THR A 100 32.15 13.83 1.03
CA THR A 100 31.50 14.99 0.40
C THR A 100 32.29 16.27 0.69
N VAL A 101 32.71 16.50 1.94
CA VAL A 101 33.53 17.65 2.31
C VAL A 101 34.93 17.56 1.69
N ALA A 102 35.53 16.37 1.66
CA ALA A 102 36.83 16.12 1.03
C ALA A 102 36.84 16.37 -0.49
N ASP A 103 35.68 16.29 -1.15
CA ASP A 103 35.53 16.62 -2.57
C ASP A 103 35.29 18.11 -2.83
N LEU A 104 34.92 18.88 -1.80
CA LEU A 104 34.58 20.31 -1.89
C LEU A 104 35.72 21.23 -1.41
N GLU A 105 36.48 20.80 -0.40
CA GLU A 105 37.53 21.61 0.22
C GLU A 105 38.91 21.41 -0.43
N ALA A 106 39.66 22.50 -0.54
CA ALA A 106 41.02 22.48 -1.09
C ALA A 106 42.07 22.03 -0.07
N VAL A 107 41.80 22.25 1.22
CA VAL A 107 42.67 21.86 2.33
C VAL A 107 42.42 20.39 2.74
N PRO A 108 43.41 19.72 3.37
CA PRO A 108 43.23 18.36 3.88
C PRO A 108 42.00 18.20 4.78
N VAL A 109 41.20 17.17 4.49
CA VAL A 109 39.99 16.81 5.25
C VAL A 109 40.23 15.53 6.03
N PHE A 110 39.89 15.55 7.32
CA PHE A 110 39.98 14.43 8.24
C PHE A 110 38.62 14.14 8.87
N THR A 111 38.46 12.94 9.40
CA THR A 111 37.29 12.51 10.19
C THR A 111 37.69 12.27 11.64
N ALA A 112 36.92 12.83 12.55
CA ALA A 112 37.03 12.56 13.98
C ALA A 112 36.19 11.33 14.41
N THR A 113 35.48 10.70 13.47
CA THR A 113 34.49 9.66 13.79
C THR A 113 34.73 8.37 12.99
N ASN A 114 34.25 7.27 13.56
CA ASN A 114 34.11 5.98 12.91
C ASN A 114 32.65 5.78 12.49
N SER A 115 32.41 5.45 11.22
CA SER A 115 31.05 5.22 10.72
C SER A 115 30.54 3.87 11.21
N LEU A 116 29.48 3.90 12.01
CA LEU A 116 28.82 2.69 12.49
C LEU A 116 27.97 2.07 11.40
N ASN A 117 27.81 0.76 11.50
CA ASN A 117 26.80 0.05 10.75
C ASN A 117 25.44 0.37 11.38
N TYR A 118 24.61 1.17 10.71
CA TYR A 118 23.33 1.63 11.28
C TYR A 118 22.15 1.07 10.50
N THR A 119 21.06 0.82 11.23
CA THR A 119 19.79 0.27 10.74
C THR A 119 18.76 1.40 10.59
N GLY A 120 18.67 2.02 9.40
CA GLY A 120 17.63 3.02 9.12
C GLY A 120 17.74 3.72 7.76
N HIS A 121 16.61 4.12 7.18
CA HIS A 121 16.55 4.95 5.98
C HIS A 121 16.30 6.40 6.36
N HIS A 122 17.32 7.28 6.41
CA HIS A 122 17.16 8.73 6.28
C HIS A 122 18.47 9.40 5.82
N GLY A 123 18.35 10.46 5.03
CA GLY A 123 19.44 11.16 4.35
C GLY A 123 19.60 10.64 2.92
N MET A 124 18.92 11.31 1.96
CA MET A 124 19.04 11.03 0.53
C MET A 124 20.48 11.28 0.06
N ALA A 125 21.34 10.28 0.15
CA ALA A 125 22.40 10.14 -0.82
C ALA A 125 21.80 9.28 -1.95
N LEU A 126 21.19 9.92 -2.95
CA LEU A 126 20.87 9.29 -4.26
C LEU A 126 22.15 8.95 -5.05
N THR A 127 23.30 8.96 -4.38
CA THR A 127 24.62 8.81 -4.95
C THR A 127 25.05 7.35 -4.95
N LYS A 128 26.06 7.04 -5.75
CA LYS A 128 26.80 5.77 -5.69
C LYS A 128 27.23 5.51 -4.24
N LYS A 129 27.12 4.27 -3.76
CA LYS A 129 27.66 3.86 -2.46
C LYS A 129 29.15 4.20 -2.44
N THR A 130 29.58 5.03 -1.49
CA THR A 130 31.00 5.40 -1.29
C THR A 130 31.48 5.12 0.13
N CYS A 131 30.62 4.73 1.07
CA CYS A 131 31.01 4.35 2.44
C CYS A 131 30.59 2.92 2.78
N GLY A 132 31.49 2.18 3.43
CA GLY A 132 31.27 0.78 3.83
C GLY A 132 30.62 0.62 5.20
N ALA A 133 30.56 1.70 6.01
CA ALA A 133 30.05 1.67 7.39
C ALA A 133 30.66 0.55 8.26
N CYS A 134 31.96 0.31 8.11
CA CYS A 134 32.67 -0.84 8.68
C CYS A 134 33.13 -0.66 10.13
N ALA A 135 32.62 0.35 10.85
CA ALA A 135 33.02 0.73 12.22
C ALA A 135 34.51 1.09 12.40
N GLN A 136 35.32 1.01 11.35
CA GLN A 136 36.73 1.39 11.32
C GLN A 136 36.97 2.31 10.11
N CYS A 137 37.13 3.62 10.34
CA CYS A 137 37.25 4.59 9.25
C CYS A 137 38.70 4.83 8.82
N TYR A 138 39.00 4.54 7.55
CA TYR A 138 40.32 4.71 6.93
C TYR A 138 40.50 6.06 6.20
N LEU A 139 39.49 6.94 6.20
CA LEU A 139 39.49 8.14 5.36
C LEU A 139 40.61 9.13 5.69
N ASN A 140 41.12 9.15 6.92
CA ASN A 140 42.22 10.02 7.32
C ASN A 140 43.51 9.72 6.55
N VAL A 141 43.78 8.43 6.30
CA VAL A 141 45.01 7.96 5.67
C VAL A 141 44.85 7.76 4.17
N THR A 142 43.61 7.69 3.67
CA THR A 142 43.31 7.53 2.24
C THR A 142 42.85 8.84 1.57
N GLY A 143 43.11 10.00 2.18
CA GLY A 143 42.77 11.30 1.61
C GLY A 143 41.26 11.47 1.34
N GLY A 144 40.41 10.90 2.19
CA GLY A 144 38.97 10.98 2.00
C GLY A 144 38.44 10.16 0.83
N ILE A 145 39.07 9.03 0.48
CA ILE A 145 38.53 8.05 -0.49
C ILE A 145 38.42 6.70 0.19
N CYS A 146 37.23 6.11 0.23
CA CYS A 146 37.00 4.86 0.96
C CYS A 146 37.58 3.64 0.22
N PRO A 147 38.65 2.99 0.70
CA PRO A 147 39.23 1.83 0.04
C PRO A 147 38.30 0.60 0.12
N ILE A 148 37.44 0.53 1.15
CA ILE A 148 36.49 -0.58 1.34
C ILE A 148 35.43 -0.62 0.23
N VAL A 149 35.07 0.53 -0.35
CA VAL A 149 34.01 0.59 -1.37
C VAL A 149 34.57 0.83 -2.77
N ASP A 150 35.55 1.73 -2.91
CA ASP A 150 36.10 2.07 -4.22
C ASP A 150 37.06 0.97 -4.74
N CYS A 151 37.70 0.18 -3.87
CA CYS A 151 38.51 -0.96 -4.31
C CYS A 151 37.61 -2.14 -4.70
N SER A 152 37.84 -2.73 -5.87
CA SER A 152 37.13 -3.93 -6.34
C SER A 152 37.23 -5.12 -5.40
N LYS A 153 38.36 -5.24 -4.68
CA LYS A 153 38.60 -6.29 -3.68
C LYS A 153 38.30 -5.85 -2.23
N SER A 154 37.87 -4.59 -2.01
CA SER A 154 37.64 -4.03 -0.67
C SER A 154 38.85 -4.16 0.29
N LEU A 155 40.07 -4.17 -0.27
CA LEU A 155 41.30 -4.40 0.49
C LEU A 155 41.79 -3.12 1.16
N VAL A 156 42.41 -3.26 2.33
CA VAL A 156 43.27 -2.24 2.97
C VAL A 156 44.74 -2.69 3.03
N ASN A 157 44.98 -4.00 2.88
CA ASN A 157 46.29 -4.65 2.85
C ASN A 157 46.21 -5.94 1.99
N GLY A 158 47.36 -6.47 1.56
CA GLY A 158 47.44 -7.71 0.78
C GLY A 158 47.68 -7.51 -0.72
N GLN A 159 47.72 -8.60 -1.48
CA GLN A 159 48.10 -8.58 -2.90
C GLN A 159 47.07 -7.83 -3.77
N CYS A 160 47.49 -6.67 -4.28
CA CYS A 160 46.72 -5.88 -5.23
C CYS A 160 46.73 -6.53 -6.62
N GLY A 161 45.63 -6.34 -7.37
CA GLY A 161 45.55 -6.78 -8.76
C GLY A 161 46.25 -5.87 -9.76
N GLY A 162 46.70 -4.68 -9.36
CA GLY A 162 47.31 -3.68 -10.26
C GLY A 162 46.34 -2.61 -10.76
N ALA A 163 46.90 -1.62 -11.45
CA ALA A 163 46.18 -0.52 -12.06
C ALA A 163 46.83 -0.15 -13.40
N LYS A 164 46.00 0.07 -14.42
CA LYS A 164 46.45 0.47 -15.76
C LYS A 164 45.64 1.65 -16.26
N ASN A 165 46.30 2.73 -16.63
CA ASN A 165 45.69 3.96 -17.16
C ASN A 165 44.56 4.53 -16.26
N GLY A 166 44.74 4.56 -14.94
CA GLY A 166 43.69 5.04 -14.02
C GLY A 166 42.61 4.02 -13.68
N LYS A 167 42.61 2.83 -14.29
CA LYS A 167 41.58 1.80 -14.11
C LYS A 167 42.09 0.59 -13.32
N CYS A 168 41.18 -0.06 -12.60
CA CYS A 168 41.49 -1.28 -11.85
C CYS A 168 41.65 -2.48 -12.80
N GLU A 169 42.70 -3.29 -12.61
CA GLU A 169 42.92 -4.48 -13.45
C GLU A 169 41.92 -5.63 -13.16
N ILE A 170 41.33 -5.66 -11.97
CA ILE A 170 40.30 -6.66 -11.59
C ILE A 170 38.92 -6.28 -12.11
N ASP A 171 38.62 -4.98 -12.17
CA ASP A 171 37.37 -4.45 -12.71
C ASP A 171 37.68 -3.24 -13.60
N PRO A 172 37.89 -3.44 -14.91
CA PRO A 172 38.26 -2.38 -15.84
C PRO A 172 37.24 -1.24 -15.95
N LYS A 173 36.01 -1.45 -15.47
CA LYS A 173 34.96 -0.41 -15.44
C LYS A 173 35.12 0.55 -14.26
N LYS A 174 35.90 0.19 -13.24
CA LYS A 174 36.17 1.03 -12.06
C LYS A 174 37.48 1.79 -12.20
N ASP A 175 37.46 3.04 -11.74
CA ASP A 175 38.68 3.78 -11.46
C ASP A 175 39.44 3.11 -10.33
N CYS A 176 40.77 3.05 -10.43
CA CYS A 176 41.59 2.46 -9.38
C CYS A 176 41.54 3.33 -8.12
N ALA A 177 40.95 2.80 -7.04
CA ALA A 177 40.90 3.46 -5.74
C ALA A 177 42.28 3.89 -5.25
N TRP A 178 43.27 3.00 -5.33
CA TRP A 178 44.62 3.26 -4.83
C TRP A 178 45.35 4.34 -5.63
N GLU A 179 45.16 4.37 -6.94
CA GLU A 179 45.73 5.43 -7.78
C GLU A 179 45.05 6.78 -7.50
N LYS A 180 43.73 6.80 -7.31
CA LYS A 180 43.00 8.01 -6.89
C LYS A 180 43.48 8.53 -5.53
N ILE A 181 43.68 7.63 -4.56
CA ILE A 181 44.21 7.94 -3.22
C ILE A 181 45.60 8.56 -3.35
N TYR A 182 46.52 7.89 -4.05
CA TYR A 182 47.89 8.36 -4.23
C TYR A 182 47.92 9.75 -4.87
N ARG A 183 47.22 9.95 -6.00
CA ARG A 183 47.17 11.24 -6.71
C ARG A 183 46.59 12.37 -5.84
N ARG A 184 45.61 12.07 -4.99
CA ARG A 184 45.03 13.08 -4.08
C ARG A 184 46.02 13.46 -2.97
N LEU A 185 46.68 12.47 -2.37
CA LEU A 185 47.70 12.71 -1.35
C LEU A 185 48.94 13.42 -1.90
N GLU A 186 49.34 13.11 -3.14
CA GLU A 186 50.43 13.79 -3.84
C GLU A 186 50.16 15.28 -4.01
N LYS A 187 48.94 15.64 -4.45
CA LYS A 187 48.51 17.05 -4.52
C LYS A 187 48.52 17.77 -3.18
N GLN A 188 48.37 17.02 -2.08
CA GLN A 188 48.39 17.57 -0.72
C GLN A 188 49.80 17.54 -0.10
N GLY A 189 50.81 16.97 -0.76
CA GLY A 189 52.14 16.75 -0.16
C GLY A 189 52.16 15.69 0.94
N ARG A 190 51.13 14.85 1.04
CA ARG A 190 50.88 13.91 2.15
C ARG A 190 51.17 12.44 1.79
N THR A 191 51.92 12.17 0.73
CA THR A 191 52.23 10.80 0.29
C THR A 191 52.98 9.99 1.34
N LYS A 192 53.86 10.62 2.11
CA LYS A 192 54.60 9.97 3.21
C LYS A 192 53.68 9.44 4.30
N GLU A 193 52.60 10.14 4.63
CA GLU A 193 51.63 9.69 5.65
C GLU A 193 50.98 8.35 5.28
N PHE A 194 50.89 8.04 3.99
CA PHE A 194 50.32 6.80 3.47
C PHE A 194 51.38 5.71 3.23
N LEU A 195 52.58 6.08 2.76
CA LEU A 195 53.67 5.14 2.47
C LEU A 195 54.38 4.64 3.74
N ASP A 196 54.51 5.51 4.75
CA ASP A 196 55.22 5.21 5.99
C ASP A 196 54.29 4.61 7.06
N GLN A 197 53.00 4.46 6.75
CA GLN A 197 52.02 3.95 7.69
C GLN A 197 52.22 2.45 7.94
N PRO A 198 52.18 1.98 9.21
CA PRO A 198 52.15 0.56 9.49
C PRO A 198 50.93 -0.11 8.85
N ILE A 199 51.10 -1.36 8.40
CA ILE A 199 50.04 -2.16 7.76
C ILE A 199 48.78 -2.13 8.62
N GLN A 200 47.72 -1.54 8.07
CA GLN A 200 46.42 -1.50 8.73
C GLN A 200 45.74 -2.86 8.54
N LEU A 201 45.75 -3.70 9.57
CA LEU A 201 44.91 -4.90 9.61
C LEU A 201 43.46 -4.48 9.88
N ARG A 202 42.56 -4.94 9.01
CA ARG A 202 41.13 -4.75 9.26
C ARG A 202 40.71 -5.64 10.42
N ASP A 203 40.11 -5.01 11.43
CA ASP A 203 39.50 -5.74 12.53
C ASP A 203 38.10 -6.19 12.08
N TYR A 204 37.89 -7.49 11.97
CA TYR A 204 36.59 -8.06 11.62
C TYR A 204 35.71 -8.28 12.86
N SER A 205 36.26 -8.18 14.07
CA SER A 205 35.50 -8.33 15.34
C SER A 205 34.63 -7.12 15.66
N VAL A 206 34.95 -5.94 15.13
CA VAL A 206 34.16 -4.71 15.30
C VAL A 206 32.91 -4.65 14.42
N THR A 207 32.74 -5.61 13.49
CA THR A 207 31.52 -5.75 12.68
C THR A 207 30.69 -6.90 13.24
N ASN A 208 29.57 -6.62 13.90
CA ASN A 208 28.69 -7.66 14.43
C ASN A 208 27.87 -8.32 13.31
N VAL A 209 28.46 -9.34 12.67
CA VAL A 209 27.82 -10.08 11.57
C VAL A 209 26.55 -10.80 12.03
N ASP A 210 26.50 -11.23 13.28
CA ASP A 210 25.34 -11.94 13.83
C ASP A 210 24.17 -10.99 14.10
N GLU A 211 24.42 -9.76 14.54
CA GLU A 211 23.40 -8.69 14.58
C GLU A 211 22.86 -8.38 13.18
N ILE A 212 23.72 -8.31 12.15
CA ILE A 212 23.26 -8.08 10.77
C ILE A 212 22.37 -9.22 10.30
N LYS A 213 22.76 -10.48 10.57
CA LYS A 213 21.95 -11.65 10.21
C LYS A 213 20.62 -11.65 10.95
N ALA A 214 20.62 -11.36 12.26
CA ALA A 214 19.41 -11.30 13.07
C ALA A 214 18.47 -10.19 12.57
N TYR A 215 19.01 -9.00 12.27
CA TYR A 215 18.25 -7.89 11.69
C TYR A 215 17.67 -8.24 10.31
N VAL A 216 18.45 -8.87 9.43
CA VAL A 216 17.95 -9.29 8.10
C VAL A 216 16.85 -10.34 8.27
N ALA A 217 16.98 -11.25 9.22
CA ALA A 217 15.94 -12.24 9.53
C ALA A 217 14.68 -11.57 10.09
N GLU A 218 14.81 -10.64 11.02
CA GLU A 218 13.69 -9.88 11.61
C GLU A 218 13.02 -8.97 10.57
N ALA A 219 13.78 -8.25 9.75
CA ALA A 219 13.25 -7.38 8.69
C ALA A 219 12.55 -8.20 7.60
N ARG A 220 13.04 -9.42 7.31
CA ARG A 220 12.32 -10.38 6.46
C ARG A 220 11.04 -10.83 7.15
N ALA A 221 11.10 -11.26 8.41
CA ALA A 221 9.93 -11.69 9.16
C ALA A 221 8.84 -10.61 9.22
N LYS A 222 9.19 -9.35 9.50
CA LYS A 222 8.27 -8.20 9.47
C LYS A 222 7.74 -7.89 8.07
N ARG A 223 8.56 -8.04 7.03
CA ARG A 223 8.07 -7.94 5.63
C ARG A 223 7.10 -9.05 5.25
N TYR A 224 7.18 -10.20 5.92
CA TYR A 224 6.32 -11.35 5.72
C TYR A 224 5.20 -11.45 6.77
N GLU A 225 5.10 -10.49 7.69
CA GLU A 225 3.98 -10.40 8.62
C GLU A 225 2.75 -9.90 7.86
N GLY A 226 1.92 -10.84 7.40
CA GLY A 226 0.83 -10.56 6.46
C GLY A 226 1.26 -10.67 5.00
N PHE A 227 1.31 -9.55 4.28
CA PHE A 227 1.68 -9.52 2.87
C PHE A 227 2.68 -8.40 2.55
N TYR A 228 3.46 -8.60 1.48
CA TYR A 228 4.48 -7.63 1.03
C TYR A 228 3.82 -6.40 0.41
N GLY A 229 4.41 -5.22 0.60
CA GLY A 229 3.96 -3.98 -0.06
C GLY A 229 2.74 -3.36 0.60
N GLY A 230 1.87 -2.73 -0.18
CA GLY A 230 0.76 -1.94 0.36
C GLY A 230 1.16 -0.53 0.80
N VAL A 231 0.17 0.23 1.28
CA VAL A 231 0.31 1.61 1.77
C VAL A 231 -0.55 1.83 3.02
N HIS A 232 -0.29 2.91 3.73
CA HIS A 232 -1.06 3.34 4.91
C HIS A 232 -1.68 4.71 4.64
N PRO A 233 -2.78 4.78 3.88
CA PRO A 233 -3.51 6.03 3.69
C PRO A 233 -4.13 6.49 5.01
N THR A 234 -4.32 7.79 5.16
CA THR A 234 -5.13 8.32 6.27
C THR A 234 -6.53 7.73 6.17
N GLU A 235 -7.04 7.20 7.28
CA GLU A 235 -8.25 6.39 7.26
C GLU A 235 -9.52 7.22 7.08
N ASN A 236 -9.61 8.40 7.72
CA ASN A 236 -10.77 9.30 7.65
C ASN A 236 -12.10 8.59 7.96
N LYS A 237 -12.10 7.57 8.84
CA LYS A 237 -13.30 6.82 9.22
C LYS A 237 -14.08 7.50 10.34
N GLU A 238 -13.46 8.43 11.05
CA GLU A 238 -14.04 9.18 12.16
C GLU A 238 -15.28 9.98 11.76
N PHE A 239 -15.48 10.27 10.46
CA PHE A 239 -16.68 10.92 9.95
C PHE A 239 -17.97 10.11 10.18
N THR A 240 -17.88 8.76 10.14
CA THR A 240 -19.08 7.92 10.12
C THR A 240 -19.00 6.65 10.96
N GLU A 241 -17.84 6.23 11.46
CA GLU A 241 -17.70 4.95 12.19
C GLU A 241 -18.58 4.88 13.45
N HIS A 242 -18.72 6.01 14.15
CA HIS A 242 -19.52 6.15 15.36
C HIS A 242 -21.03 6.35 15.08
N LEU A 243 -21.42 6.54 13.82
CA LEU A 243 -22.80 6.78 13.41
C LEU A 243 -23.50 5.46 13.11
N ALA A 244 -24.55 5.17 13.88
CA ALA A 244 -25.38 3.98 13.70
C ALA A 244 -26.04 3.94 12.32
N LEU A 245 -26.26 2.73 11.84
CA LEU A 245 -26.92 2.46 10.57
C LEU A 245 -28.39 2.95 10.61
N GLN A 246 -28.78 3.71 9.58
CA GLN A 246 -30.14 4.23 9.43
C GLN A 246 -30.84 3.63 8.21
N LYS A 247 -32.16 3.53 8.23
CA LYS A 247 -32.92 3.21 7.01
C LYS A 247 -33.05 4.49 6.17
N PHE A 248 -32.70 4.41 4.90
CA PHE A 248 -32.92 5.51 3.97
C PHE A 248 -34.43 5.70 3.71
N PRO A 249 -34.92 6.93 3.51
CA PRO A 249 -36.30 7.17 3.10
C PRO A 249 -36.69 6.38 1.84
N GLU A 250 -37.98 6.08 1.72
CA GLU A 250 -38.50 5.39 0.54
C GLU A 250 -38.36 6.28 -0.72
N PRO A 251 -37.69 5.80 -1.78
CA PRO A 251 -37.54 6.58 -3.01
C PRO A 251 -38.86 6.59 -3.78
N ASP A 252 -39.21 7.71 -4.42
CA ASP A 252 -40.41 7.81 -5.25
C ASP A 252 -40.30 6.94 -6.53
N THR A 253 -39.09 6.78 -7.03
CA THR A 253 -38.78 5.97 -8.22
C THR A 253 -37.44 5.29 -8.06
N VAL A 254 -37.33 4.05 -8.52
CA VAL A 254 -36.05 3.34 -8.63
C VAL A 254 -35.75 3.01 -10.08
N ILE A 255 -34.47 3.12 -10.44
CA ILE A 255 -33.96 2.68 -11.74
C ILE A 255 -33.04 1.50 -11.47
N ILE A 256 -33.47 0.28 -11.81
CA ILE A 256 -32.73 -0.94 -11.52
C ILE A 256 -32.05 -1.43 -12.80
N PRO A 257 -30.72 -1.28 -12.93
CA PRO A 257 -30.00 -1.80 -14.10
C PRO A 257 -30.08 -3.32 -14.14
N LEU A 258 -30.12 -3.88 -15.35
CA LEU A 258 -30.03 -5.33 -15.54
C LEU A 258 -28.57 -5.84 -15.50
N ALA A 259 -27.61 -4.92 -15.51
CA ALA A 259 -26.18 -5.21 -15.39
C ALA A 259 -25.67 -5.14 -13.93
N MET A 260 -26.29 -5.88 -13.02
CA MET A 260 -26.01 -5.84 -11.57
C MET A 260 -24.89 -6.79 -11.09
N HIS A 261 -24.14 -7.36 -12.04
CA HIS A 261 -23.05 -8.30 -11.84
C HIS A 261 -21.99 -8.14 -12.94
N ILE A 262 -20.82 -8.73 -12.74
CA ILE A 262 -19.69 -8.59 -13.69
C ILE A 262 -19.95 -9.18 -15.08
N GLY A 263 -20.74 -10.25 -15.17
CA GLY A 263 -20.97 -10.93 -16.45
C GLY A 263 -22.12 -10.37 -17.27
N ALA A 264 -22.74 -11.22 -18.10
CA ALA A 264 -23.71 -10.78 -19.11
C ALA A 264 -24.99 -10.24 -18.45
N PRO A 265 -25.46 -9.03 -18.79
CA PRO A 265 -26.66 -8.41 -18.22
C PRO A 265 -27.87 -9.36 -18.23
N ALA A 266 -28.69 -9.30 -17.19
CA ALA A 266 -29.93 -10.05 -17.11
C ALA A 266 -30.92 -9.65 -18.22
N ASN A 267 -31.78 -10.58 -18.65
CA ASN A 267 -32.86 -10.27 -19.60
C ASN A 267 -34.08 -9.77 -18.83
N PRO A 268 -34.74 -8.68 -19.22
CA PRO A 268 -35.94 -8.22 -18.54
C PRO A 268 -37.06 -9.25 -18.68
N VAL A 269 -37.82 -9.47 -17.61
CA VAL A 269 -39.02 -10.34 -17.61
C VAL A 269 -40.30 -9.58 -17.26
N VAL A 270 -40.22 -8.25 -17.24
CA VAL A 270 -41.33 -7.32 -17.02
C VAL A 270 -41.36 -6.27 -18.12
N GLN A 271 -42.50 -5.62 -18.29
CA GLN A 271 -42.73 -4.56 -19.29
C GLN A 271 -43.44 -3.34 -18.67
N PRO A 272 -43.39 -2.17 -19.34
CA PRO A 272 -44.13 -0.99 -18.89
C PRO A 272 -45.62 -1.29 -18.68
N GLY A 273 -46.17 -0.83 -17.55
CA GLY A 273 -47.54 -1.09 -17.11
C GLY A 273 -47.68 -2.23 -16.10
N ASP A 274 -46.69 -3.10 -15.96
CA ASP A 274 -46.74 -4.20 -14.99
C ASP A 274 -46.70 -3.68 -13.55
N THR A 275 -47.45 -4.34 -12.66
CA THR A 275 -47.31 -4.14 -11.21
C THR A 275 -46.30 -5.14 -10.65
N VAL A 276 -45.36 -4.65 -9.85
CA VAL A 276 -44.31 -5.46 -9.22
C VAL A 276 -44.34 -5.34 -7.70
N LYS A 277 -43.88 -6.38 -7.02
CA LYS A 277 -43.74 -6.45 -5.56
C LYS A 277 -42.26 -6.50 -5.16
N VAL A 278 -41.96 -6.16 -3.90
CA VAL A 278 -40.60 -6.26 -3.35
C VAL A 278 -40.14 -7.72 -3.43
N GLY A 279 -38.98 -7.94 -4.03
CA GLY A 279 -38.39 -9.25 -4.23
C GLY A 279 -38.93 -10.05 -5.41
N GLN A 280 -39.82 -9.48 -6.23
CA GLN A 280 -40.25 -10.10 -7.48
C GLN A 280 -39.09 -10.09 -8.49
N LEU A 281 -38.93 -11.19 -9.23
CA LEU A 281 -37.97 -11.29 -10.34
C LEU A 281 -38.36 -10.31 -11.45
N ILE A 282 -37.41 -9.45 -11.86
CA ILE A 282 -37.59 -8.48 -12.96
C ILE A 282 -36.55 -8.66 -14.06
N GLY A 283 -35.45 -9.37 -13.78
CA GLY A 283 -34.45 -9.75 -14.76
C GLY A 283 -33.96 -11.18 -14.54
N GLU A 284 -34.11 -12.03 -15.55
CA GLU A 284 -33.59 -13.40 -15.53
C GLU A 284 -32.11 -13.47 -15.91
N GLN A 285 -31.41 -14.46 -15.37
CA GLN A 285 -29.99 -14.67 -15.61
C GLN A 285 -29.68 -14.97 -17.09
N ALA A 286 -28.69 -14.28 -17.67
CA ALA A 286 -28.19 -14.54 -19.02
C ALA A 286 -26.83 -15.26 -19.00
N GLY A 287 -26.82 -16.59 -19.08
CA GLY A 287 -25.58 -17.39 -19.14
C GLY A 287 -24.89 -17.64 -17.78
N PHE A 288 -23.75 -18.31 -17.80
CA PHE A 288 -23.12 -18.86 -16.58
C PHE A 288 -22.55 -17.82 -15.61
N ILE A 289 -21.99 -16.71 -16.09
CA ILE A 289 -21.58 -15.60 -15.23
C ILE A 289 -22.63 -14.51 -15.39
N SER A 290 -23.68 -14.60 -14.59
CA SER A 290 -24.81 -13.66 -14.53
C SER A 290 -25.59 -13.99 -13.24
N ALA A 291 -26.55 -13.15 -12.85
CA ALA A 291 -27.39 -13.42 -11.68
C ALA A 291 -28.76 -12.74 -11.83
N PRO A 292 -29.83 -13.36 -11.29
CA PRO A 292 -31.16 -12.76 -11.23
C PRO A 292 -31.20 -11.35 -10.62
N VAL A 293 -32.09 -10.52 -11.14
CA VAL A 293 -32.36 -9.15 -10.69
C VAL A 293 -33.80 -9.05 -10.21
N HIS A 294 -34.00 -8.45 -9.04
CA HIS A 294 -35.31 -8.38 -8.38
C HIS A 294 -35.71 -6.93 -8.14
N SER A 295 -37.00 -6.67 -8.06
CA SER A 295 -37.52 -5.36 -7.67
C SER A 295 -37.21 -5.08 -6.21
N SER A 296 -36.69 -3.88 -5.93
CA SER A 296 -36.41 -3.40 -4.57
C SER A 296 -37.61 -2.72 -3.89
N VAL A 297 -38.63 -2.37 -4.68
CA VAL A 297 -39.86 -1.70 -4.27
C VAL A 297 -41.09 -2.48 -4.74
N SER A 298 -42.26 -2.17 -4.17
CA SER A 298 -43.54 -2.46 -4.81
C SER A 298 -44.00 -1.25 -5.62
N GLY A 299 -44.71 -1.46 -6.71
CA GLY A 299 -45.22 -0.36 -7.53
C GLY A 299 -45.44 -0.75 -8.98
N THR A 300 -45.28 0.22 -9.88
CA THR A 300 -45.58 0.06 -11.31
C THR A 300 -44.33 0.27 -12.14
N VAL A 301 -44.05 -0.66 -13.06
CA VAL A 301 -43.01 -0.50 -14.07
C VAL A 301 -43.45 0.58 -15.04
N ILE A 302 -42.71 1.68 -15.10
CA ILE A 302 -43.03 2.80 -15.99
C ILE A 302 -42.21 2.78 -17.28
N ALA A 303 -41.02 2.18 -17.26
CA ALA A 303 -40.17 2.02 -18.44
C ALA A 303 -39.22 0.82 -18.31
N VAL A 304 -38.82 0.28 -19.46
CA VAL A 304 -37.70 -0.67 -19.59
C VAL A 304 -36.82 -0.14 -20.71
N GLU A 305 -35.79 0.63 -20.35
CA GLU A 305 -35.04 1.45 -21.29
C GLU A 305 -33.58 1.67 -20.85
N PRO A 306 -32.69 2.19 -21.73
CA PRO A 306 -31.30 2.40 -21.37
C PRO A 306 -31.12 3.60 -20.44
N HIS A 307 -30.40 3.40 -19.34
CA HIS A 307 -29.97 4.44 -18.40
C HIS A 307 -28.45 4.43 -18.18
N THR A 308 -27.95 5.45 -17.49
CA THR A 308 -26.55 5.54 -17.06
C THR A 308 -26.31 4.67 -15.84
N HIS A 309 -25.37 3.73 -15.97
CA HIS A 309 -24.90 2.88 -14.89
C HIS A 309 -23.63 3.49 -14.26
N PRO A 310 -23.49 3.54 -12.92
CA PRO A 310 -22.38 4.23 -12.26
C PRO A 310 -20.99 3.74 -12.70
N ASN A 311 -20.83 2.42 -12.90
CA ASN A 311 -19.53 1.84 -13.30
C ASN A 311 -19.39 1.53 -14.81
N LYS A 312 -20.48 1.53 -15.59
CA LYS A 312 -20.48 1.08 -17.00
C LYS A 312 -20.80 2.20 -17.99
N GLY A 313 -21.27 3.36 -17.52
CA GLY A 313 -21.65 4.49 -18.36
C GLY A 313 -23.06 4.36 -18.94
N PRO A 314 -23.39 5.17 -19.96
CA PRO A 314 -24.72 5.22 -20.56
C PRO A 314 -25.07 3.96 -21.36
N GLY A 315 -26.36 3.77 -21.65
CA GLY A 315 -26.84 2.74 -22.58
C GLY A 315 -27.14 1.38 -21.93
N VAL A 316 -27.21 1.29 -20.60
CA VAL A 316 -27.47 0.03 -19.89
C VAL A 316 -28.98 -0.15 -19.69
N MET A 317 -29.55 -1.22 -20.26
CA MET A 317 -30.95 -1.60 -20.03
C MET A 317 -31.28 -1.66 -18.54
N SER A 318 -32.33 -0.95 -18.15
CA SER A 318 -32.76 -0.80 -16.76
C SER A 318 -34.29 -0.84 -16.69
N VAL A 319 -34.81 -1.31 -15.56
CA VAL A 319 -36.25 -1.29 -15.25
C VAL A 319 -36.51 -0.10 -14.34
N VAL A 320 -37.39 0.81 -14.78
CA VAL A 320 -37.80 1.98 -14.01
C VAL A 320 -39.12 1.69 -13.34
N ILE A 321 -39.15 1.81 -12.01
CA ILE A 321 -40.31 1.44 -11.20
C ILE A 321 -40.72 2.64 -10.36
N LYS A 322 -41.95 3.12 -10.54
CA LYS A 322 -42.56 4.09 -9.65
C LYS A 322 -42.99 3.37 -8.38
N ASN A 323 -42.43 3.77 -7.24
CA ASN A 323 -42.71 3.16 -5.95
C ASN A 323 -44.12 3.55 -5.48
N ASP A 324 -44.85 2.59 -4.91
CA ASP A 324 -46.16 2.84 -4.30
C ASP A 324 -46.08 3.12 -2.78
N GLY A 325 -44.89 3.01 -2.19
CA GLY A 325 -44.61 3.21 -0.77
C GLY A 325 -45.15 2.12 0.15
N LYS A 326 -45.78 1.06 -0.40
CA LYS A 326 -46.45 0.02 0.39
C LYS A 326 -45.52 -1.09 0.84
N ASN A 327 -44.36 -1.24 0.19
CA ASN A 327 -43.41 -2.33 0.44
C ASN A 327 -44.07 -3.72 0.45
N THR A 328 -45.04 -3.94 -0.44
CA THR A 328 -45.73 -5.23 -0.52
C THR A 328 -44.75 -6.30 -0.97
N LEU A 329 -44.53 -7.32 -0.14
CA LEU A 329 -43.63 -8.43 -0.46
C LEU A 329 -44.24 -9.35 -1.52
N HIS A 330 -43.41 -9.83 -2.43
CA HIS A 330 -43.78 -10.87 -3.38
C HIS A 330 -44.03 -12.20 -2.66
N GLU A 331 -44.96 -13.00 -3.18
CA GLU A 331 -45.41 -14.27 -2.60
C GLU A 331 -44.28 -15.30 -2.42
N SER A 332 -43.20 -15.18 -3.20
CA SER A 332 -42.00 -16.03 -3.08
C SER A 332 -41.00 -15.58 -1.99
N VAL A 333 -41.27 -14.46 -1.32
CA VAL A 333 -40.48 -13.97 -0.18
C VAL A 333 -41.02 -14.61 1.08
N VAL A 334 -40.61 -15.86 1.28
CA VAL A 334 -40.95 -16.66 2.46
C VAL A 334 -39.68 -17.32 3.02
N PRO A 335 -39.56 -17.46 4.35
CA PRO A 335 -38.47 -18.20 4.97
C PRO A 335 -38.27 -19.60 4.36
N ASN A 336 -37.02 -20.00 4.15
CA ASN A 336 -36.69 -21.36 3.75
C ASN A 336 -36.64 -22.29 4.98
N LYS A 337 -36.35 -23.58 4.74
CA LYS A 337 -36.11 -24.55 5.80
C LYS A 337 -34.96 -24.08 6.71
N PRO A 338 -34.92 -24.53 7.98
CA PRO A 338 -33.77 -24.32 8.87
C PRO A 338 -32.47 -24.74 8.20
N LEU A 339 -31.36 -24.04 8.51
CA LEU A 339 -30.07 -24.26 7.88
C LEU A 339 -29.61 -25.72 7.99
N GLU A 340 -29.92 -26.36 9.12
CA GLU A 340 -29.58 -27.74 9.46
C GLU A 340 -30.22 -28.75 8.49
N GLU A 341 -31.40 -28.43 7.95
CA GLU A 341 -32.15 -29.28 7.01
C GLU A 341 -31.81 -29.04 5.55
N LEU A 342 -31.24 -27.88 5.20
CA LEU A 342 -30.86 -27.56 3.84
C LEU A 342 -29.65 -28.39 3.38
N THR A 343 -29.71 -28.95 2.19
CA THR A 343 -28.56 -29.57 1.51
C THR A 343 -27.61 -28.51 0.94
N PRO A 344 -26.34 -28.85 0.68
CA PRO A 344 -25.40 -27.93 0.02
C PRO A 344 -25.93 -27.35 -1.30
N ASP A 345 -26.53 -28.20 -2.15
CA ASP A 345 -27.09 -27.75 -3.44
C ASP A 345 -28.33 -26.86 -3.26
N GLU A 346 -29.19 -27.10 -2.25
CA GLU A 346 -30.31 -26.19 -1.93
C GLU A 346 -29.79 -24.81 -1.51
N ILE A 347 -28.72 -24.73 -0.71
CA ILE A 347 -28.11 -23.44 -0.32
C ILE A 347 -27.60 -22.71 -1.57
N VAL A 348 -26.86 -23.39 -2.44
CA VAL A 348 -26.33 -22.80 -3.69
C VAL A 348 -27.48 -22.30 -4.57
N GLU A 349 -28.56 -23.07 -4.69
CA GLU A 349 -29.71 -22.69 -5.50
C GLU A 349 -30.49 -21.51 -4.90
N ILE A 350 -30.67 -21.45 -3.58
CA ILE A 350 -31.25 -20.27 -2.90
C ILE A 350 -30.40 -19.03 -3.20
N VAL A 351 -29.08 -19.10 -3.01
CA VAL A 351 -28.15 -17.99 -3.27
C VAL A 351 -28.22 -17.53 -4.74
N LYS A 352 -28.32 -18.47 -5.68
CA LYS A 352 -28.48 -18.19 -7.10
C LYS A 352 -29.80 -17.50 -7.40
N GLN A 353 -30.92 -18.10 -7.01
CA GLN A 353 -32.27 -17.59 -7.30
C GLN A 353 -32.54 -16.24 -6.65
N LYS A 354 -31.97 -16.00 -5.46
CA LYS A 354 -32.07 -14.72 -4.74
C LYS A 354 -31.13 -13.64 -5.29
N GLY A 355 -30.38 -13.95 -6.35
CA GLY A 355 -29.56 -12.98 -7.09
C GLY A 355 -28.38 -12.45 -6.29
N ILE A 356 -27.83 -13.22 -5.35
CA ILE A 356 -26.75 -12.77 -4.48
C ILE A 356 -25.43 -12.73 -5.27
N VAL A 357 -24.72 -11.61 -5.15
CA VAL A 357 -23.40 -11.37 -5.75
C VAL A 357 -22.41 -10.93 -4.68
N GLY A 358 -21.12 -11.10 -4.93
CA GLY A 358 -20.08 -10.61 -4.04
C GLY A 358 -20.09 -9.09 -3.95
N MET A 359 -20.44 -8.55 -2.78
CA MET A 359 -20.62 -7.11 -2.55
C MET A 359 -19.34 -6.34 -2.21
N GLY A 360 -18.19 -7.00 -2.17
CA GLY A 360 -16.87 -6.37 -2.02
C GLY A 360 -16.32 -5.68 -3.28
N GLY A 361 -17.19 -5.32 -4.25
CA GLY A 361 -16.82 -4.53 -5.44
C GLY A 361 -17.07 -5.23 -6.77
N ALA A 362 -16.45 -6.39 -7.02
CA ALA A 362 -16.51 -7.03 -8.35
C ALA A 362 -17.91 -7.51 -8.76
N THR A 363 -18.85 -7.70 -7.83
CA THR A 363 -20.21 -8.23 -8.12
C THR A 363 -20.21 -9.58 -8.86
N PHE A 364 -19.25 -10.44 -8.51
CA PHE A 364 -19.20 -11.80 -9.04
C PHE A 364 -20.34 -12.66 -8.44
N PRO A 365 -21.12 -13.41 -9.23
CA PRO A 365 -22.22 -14.22 -8.70
C PRO A 365 -21.78 -15.18 -7.58
N THR A 366 -22.40 -15.08 -6.41
CA THR A 366 -21.90 -15.78 -5.21
C THR A 366 -22.09 -17.28 -5.32
N TYR A 367 -23.17 -17.75 -5.97
CA TYR A 367 -23.42 -19.18 -6.16
C TYR A 367 -22.28 -19.88 -6.94
N VAL A 368 -21.59 -19.16 -7.84
CA VAL A 368 -20.44 -19.71 -8.58
C VAL A 368 -19.26 -19.96 -7.63
N LYS A 369 -19.04 -19.06 -6.66
CA LYS A 369 -18.02 -19.26 -5.61
C LYS A 369 -18.35 -20.43 -4.69
N LEU A 370 -19.63 -20.70 -4.47
CA LEU A 370 -20.13 -21.79 -3.63
C LEU A 370 -20.22 -23.15 -4.36
N LYS A 371 -19.83 -23.21 -5.64
CA LYS A 371 -19.70 -24.45 -6.39
C LYS A 371 -18.35 -24.52 -7.14
N PRO A 372 -17.21 -24.47 -6.43
CA PRO A 372 -15.89 -24.32 -7.04
C PRO A 372 -15.38 -25.56 -7.79
N GLY A 373 -16.06 -26.71 -7.66
CA GLY A 373 -15.63 -27.98 -8.27
C GLY A 373 -14.32 -28.53 -7.69
N LYS A 374 -13.89 -28.03 -6.53
CA LYS A 374 -12.64 -28.36 -5.83
C LYS A 374 -12.90 -28.43 -4.32
N PRO A 375 -12.12 -29.23 -3.56
CA PRO A 375 -12.18 -29.22 -2.11
C PRO A 375 -11.86 -27.83 -1.55
N ILE A 376 -12.56 -27.46 -0.48
CA ILE A 376 -12.36 -26.19 0.22
C ILE A 376 -12.05 -26.49 1.69
N ASP A 377 -10.98 -25.89 2.19
CA ASP A 377 -10.52 -26.03 3.57
C ASP A 377 -11.14 -24.96 4.45
N ALA A 378 -11.31 -23.73 3.92
CA ALA A 378 -11.79 -22.61 4.70
C ALA A 378 -12.69 -21.65 3.90
N VAL A 379 -13.74 -21.16 4.56
CA VAL A 379 -14.51 -19.98 4.11
C VAL A 379 -14.06 -18.77 4.90
N LEU A 380 -13.61 -17.73 4.20
CA LEU A 380 -13.08 -16.50 4.78
C LEU A 380 -14.07 -15.37 4.54
N ILE A 381 -14.59 -14.77 5.62
CA ILE A 381 -15.30 -13.51 5.60
C ILE A 381 -14.30 -12.36 5.63
N ASN A 382 -14.37 -11.53 4.62
CA ASN A 382 -13.62 -10.31 4.50
C ASN A 382 -14.36 -9.16 5.18
N GLY A 383 -13.97 -8.86 6.42
CA GLY A 383 -14.34 -7.64 7.16
C GLY A 383 -13.24 -6.56 7.14
N SER A 384 -12.22 -6.72 6.29
CA SER A 384 -11.15 -5.73 6.09
C SER A 384 -11.64 -4.63 5.15
N GLU A 385 -12.39 -3.67 5.71
CA GLU A 385 -12.81 -2.44 5.03
C GLU A 385 -11.65 -1.43 4.96
N CYS A 386 -10.63 -1.78 4.19
CA CYS A 386 -9.36 -1.04 4.12
C CYS A 386 -9.39 0.24 3.26
N GLU A 387 -10.46 0.47 2.49
CA GLU A 387 -10.66 1.76 1.81
C GLU A 387 -10.88 2.86 2.85
N PRO A 388 -10.17 3.99 2.76
CA PRO A 388 -10.45 5.14 3.60
C PRO A 388 -11.89 5.65 3.46
N TYR A 389 -12.37 6.36 4.47
CA TYR A 389 -13.72 6.90 4.65
C TYR A 389 -14.85 5.88 4.81
N LEU A 390 -14.76 4.71 4.17
CA LEU A 390 -15.86 3.75 4.18
C LEU A 390 -16.01 3.05 5.53
N THR A 391 -17.24 2.95 6.02
CA THR A 391 -17.58 2.28 7.29
C THR A 391 -18.79 1.35 7.15
N ALA A 392 -19.17 1.00 5.92
CA ALA A 392 -20.38 0.26 5.61
C ALA A 392 -20.26 -1.17 6.15
N ASP A 393 -19.15 -1.84 5.87
CA ASP A 393 -18.91 -3.19 6.34
C ASP A 393 -18.66 -3.22 7.86
N HIS A 394 -18.05 -2.18 8.44
CA HIS A 394 -17.94 -2.01 9.90
C HIS A 394 -19.33 -1.97 10.56
N ARG A 395 -20.25 -1.13 10.07
CA ARG A 395 -21.64 -1.09 10.57
C ARG A 395 -22.39 -2.39 10.28
N VAL A 396 -22.16 -3.05 9.15
CA VAL A 396 -22.79 -4.36 8.91
C VAL A 396 -22.32 -5.41 9.93
N MET A 397 -21.06 -5.37 10.37
CA MET A 397 -20.56 -6.24 11.44
C MET A 397 -21.22 -5.95 12.80
N LEU A 398 -21.42 -4.68 13.15
CA LEU A 398 -22.00 -4.30 14.44
C LEU A 398 -23.51 -4.57 14.51
N GLU A 399 -24.26 -4.19 13.47
CA GLU A 399 -25.73 -4.28 13.46
C GLU A 399 -26.26 -5.66 13.03
N PHE A 400 -25.49 -6.45 12.28
CA PHE A 400 -25.93 -7.72 11.71
C PHE A 400 -24.95 -8.88 12.01
N ALA A 401 -24.31 -8.87 13.18
CA ALA A 401 -23.33 -9.87 13.57
C ALA A 401 -23.86 -11.31 13.48
N ASP A 402 -25.06 -11.56 14.01
CA ASP A 402 -25.70 -12.89 13.98
C ASP A 402 -26.00 -13.35 12.53
N ASP A 403 -26.43 -12.43 11.67
CA ASP A 403 -26.68 -12.72 10.25
C ASP A 403 -25.38 -13.04 9.49
N ILE A 404 -24.27 -12.36 9.80
CA ILE A 404 -22.98 -12.66 9.18
C ILE A 404 -22.52 -14.07 9.59
N VAL A 405 -22.62 -14.42 10.88
CA VAL A 405 -22.24 -15.74 11.38
C VAL A 405 -23.14 -16.83 10.77
N PHE A 406 -24.46 -16.58 10.65
CA PHE A 406 -25.37 -17.48 9.95
C PHE A 406 -24.96 -17.66 8.48
N GLY A 407 -24.70 -16.56 7.77
CA GLY A 407 -24.26 -16.57 6.38
C GLY A 407 -22.94 -17.32 6.17
N LEU A 408 -21.98 -17.17 7.10
CA LEU A 408 -20.73 -17.93 7.11
C LEU A 408 -21.00 -19.43 7.26
N ARG A 409 -21.82 -19.84 8.25
CA ARG A 409 -22.20 -21.25 8.43
C ARG A 409 -22.88 -21.82 7.18
N ALA A 410 -23.77 -21.06 6.55
CA ALA A 410 -24.42 -21.47 5.30
C ALA A 410 -23.41 -21.67 4.16
N MET A 411 -22.45 -20.77 4.00
CA MET A 411 -21.39 -20.92 3.01
C MET A 411 -20.48 -22.12 3.30
N MET A 412 -20.08 -22.33 4.57
CA MET A 412 -19.29 -23.49 4.98
C MET A 412 -20.00 -24.80 4.65
N LYS A 413 -21.30 -24.89 4.94
CA LYS A 413 -22.13 -26.05 4.59
C LYS A 413 -22.24 -26.26 3.08
N ALA A 414 -22.39 -25.18 2.30
CA ALA A 414 -22.50 -25.25 0.84
C ALA A 414 -21.24 -25.83 0.17
N VAL A 415 -20.06 -25.55 0.71
CA VAL A 415 -18.78 -26.02 0.14
C VAL A 415 -18.10 -27.11 0.95
N SER A 416 -18.78 -27.64 1.98
CA SER A 416 -18.25 -28.63 2.93
C SER A 416 -16.91 -28.22 3.56
N ALA A 417 -16.73 -26.92 3.84
CA ALA A 417 -15.51 -26.43 4.46
C ALA A 417 -15.48 -26.73 5.97
N PRO A 418 -14.39 -27.28 6.51
CA PRO A 418 -14.25 -27.53 7.94
C PRO A 418 -14.09 -26.24 8.76
N GLU A 419 -13.46 -25.18 8.21
CA GLU A 419 -13.13 -23.95 8.96
C GLU A 419 -13.85 -22.70 8.39
N GLY A 420 -14.29 -21.82 9.30
CA GLY A 420 -14.76 -20.47 9.00
C GLY A 420 -13.87 -19.43 9.67
N VAL A 421 -13.48 -18.38 8.95
CA VAL A 421 -12.66 -17.30 9.53
C VAL A 421 -13.24 -15.94 9.17
N ILE A 422 -13.38 -15.05 10.15
CA ILE A 422 -13.76 -13.64 9.93
C ILE A 422 -12.51 -12.78 10.10
N LEU A 423 -11.98 -12.21 9.01
CA LEU A 423 -10.84 -11.28 9.07
C LEU A 423 -11.35 -9.86 9.36
N ILE A 424 -10.80 -9.22 10.39
CA ILE A 424 -11.12 -7.83 10.78
C ILE A 424 -9.83 -7.08 11.06
N GLU A 425 -9.73 -5.82 10.61
CA GLU A 425 -8.58 -4.96 10.90
C GLU A 425 -8.61 -4.44 12.35
N ASP A 426 -7.42 -4.28 12.94
CA ASP A 426 -7.21 -3.87 14.34
C ASP A 426 -7.74 -2.47 14.69
N ASN A 427 -8.08 -1.65 13.69
CA ASN A 427 -8.75 -0.37 13.87
C ASN A 427 -10.26 -0.48 14.20
N LYS A 428 -10.84 -1.69 14.27
CA LYS A 428 -12.27 -1.91 14.59
C LYS A 428 -12.45 -2.79 15.85
N PRO A 429 -11.96 -2.33 17.02
CA PRO A 429 -11.94 -3.15 18.24
C PRO A 429 -13.34 -3.56 18.71
N ASP A 430 -14.35 -2.75 18.46
CA ASP A 430 -15.76 -3.03 18.78
C ASP A 430 -16.33 -4.18 17.93
N ALA A 431 -16.07 -4.18 16.62
CA ALA A 431 -16.47 -5.24 15.72
C ALA A 431 -15.72 -6.54 16.00
N ILE A 432 -14.43 -6.46 16.37
CA ILE A 432 -13.64 -7.62 16.79
C ILE A 432 -14.27 -8.25 18.02
N ALA A 433 -14.47 -7.47 19.09
CA ALA A 433 -15.03 -7.98 20.35
C ALA A 433 -16.42 -8.60 20.15
N LEU A 434 -17.30 -7.94 19.40
CA LEU A 434 -18.63 -8.47 19.11
C LEU A 434 -18.57 -9.75 18.28
N MET A 435 -17.73 -9.81 17.24
CA MET A 435 -17.62 -11.00 16.40
C MET A 435 -17.01 -12.17 17.17
N GLU A 436 -16.03 -11.92 18.03
CA GLU A 436 -15.48 -12.95 18.93
C GLU A 436 -16.55 -13.53 19.86
N GLU A 437 -17.39 -12.68 20.45
CA GLU A 437 -18.55 -13.11 21.24
C GLU A 437 -19.50 -13.99 20.41
N LYS A 438 -19.84 -13.56 19.19
CA LYS A 438 -20.81 -14.27 18.33
C LYS A 438 -20.29 -15.60 17.78
N VAL A 439 -18.97 -15.74 17.60
CA VAL A 439 -18.39 -17.00 17.11
C VAL A 439 -18.01 -17.97 18.23
N ALA A 440 -17.95 -17.52 19.50
CA ALA A 440 -17.58 -18.35 20.64
C ALA A 440 -18.37 -19.69 20.77
N PRO A 441 -19.65 -19.79 20.39
CA PRO A 441 -20.38 -21.07 20.41
C PRO A 441 -19.95 -22.09 19.33
N TYR A 442 -19.07 -21.73 18.40
CA TYR A 442 -18.69 -22.54 17.25
C TYR A 442 -17.20 -22.87 17.25
N ASP A 443 -16.84 -24.12 17.57
CA ASP A 443 -15.44 -24.57 17.67
C ASP A 443 -14.64 -24.46 16.35
N ASN A 444 -15.35 -24.37 15.22
CA ASN A 444 -14.76 -24.34 13.89
C ASN A 444 -14.87 -22.97 13.19
N ILE A 445 -15.26 -21.92 13.93
CA ILE A 445 -15.30 -20.55 13.44
C ILE A 445 -14.47 -19.66 14.37
N ARG A 446 -13.65 -18.77 13.79
CA ARG A 446 -12.84 -17.82 14.58
C ARG A 446 -12.73 -16.45 13.93
N VAL A 447 -12.42 -15.45 14.75
CA VAL A 447 -11.98 -14.14 14.28
C VAL A 447 -10.46 -14.15 14.07
N CYS A 448 -10.00 -13.49 13.01
CA CYS A 448 -8.60 -13.23 12.75
C CYS A 448 -8.38 -11.73 12.69
N VAL A 449 -7.63 -11.19 13.65
CA VAL A 449 -7.29 -9.77 13.67
C VAL A 449 -6.09 -9.53 12.73
N ALA A 450 -6.26 -8.61 11.78
CA ALA A 450 -5.21 -8.16 10.88
C ALA A 450 -4.75 -6.74 11.25
N LYS A 451 -3.50 -6.44 10.94
CA LYS A 451 -2.99 -5.07 11.07
C LYS A 451 -3.63 -4.19 10.00
N THR A 452 -4.04 -2.99 10.37
CA THR A 452 -4.60 -2.03 9.41
C THR A 452 -3.58 -1.67 8.32
N GLN A 453 -3.86 -2.09 7.09
CA GLN A 453 -2.97 -1.92 5.94
C GLN A 453 -3.77 -1.99 4.65
N TYR A 454 -3.55 -1.05 3.73
CA TYR A 454 -4.17 -1.14 2.41
C TYR A 454 -3.25 -1.89 1.43
N PRO A 455 -3.73 -2.87 0.64
CA PRO A 455 -5.12 -3.36 0.51
C PRO A 455 -5.33 -4.74 1.18
N GLU A 456 -5.42 -4.81 2.51
CA GLU A 456 -5.68 -6.07 3.25
C GLU A 456 -6.96 -6.77 2.77
N GLY A 457 -7.99 -5.99 2.41
CA GLY A 457 -9.25 -6.50 1.87
C GLY A 457 -9.16 -7.12 0.46
N ALA A 458 -8.01 -7.12 -0.20
CA ALA A 458 -7.84 -7.83 -1.47
C ALA A 458 -7.75 -9.35 -1.22
N GLU A 459 -8.55 -10.15 -1.94
CA GLU A 459 -8.73 -11.59 -1.65
C GLU A 459 -7.42 -12.38 -1.56
N LYS A 460 -6.44 -12.08 -2.41
CA LYS A 460 -5.13 -12.77 -2.41
C LYS A 460 -4.28 -12.39 -1.19
N MET A 461 -4.40 -11.15 -0.72
CA MET A 461 -3.68 -10.66 0.46
C MET A 461 -4.28 -11.26 1.71
N LEU A 462 -5.61 -11.23 1.80
CA LEU A 462 -6.39 -11.87 2.86
C LEU A 462 -6.07 -13.37 3.00
N ILE A 463 -6.04 -14.13 1.89
CA ILE A 463 -5.67 -15.55 1.94
C ILE A 463 -4.23 -15.75 2.43
N LYS A 464 -3.29 -14.91 1.98
CA LYS A 464 -1.89 -14.97 2.44
C LYS A 464 -1.80 -14.67 3.94
N LYS A 465 -2.54 -13.67 4.44
CA LYS A 465 -2.59 -13.31 5.86
C LYS A 465 -3.18 -14.42 6.72
N VAL A 466 -4.33 -14.96 6.32
CA VAL A 466 -5.10 -15.90 7.15
C VAL A 466 -4.56 -17.32 7.04
N MET A 467 -4.23 -17.77 5.83
CA MET A 467 -3.89 -19.16 5.54
C MET A 467 -2.40 -19.38 5.29
N GLY A 468 -1.59 -18.31 5.14
CA GLY A 468 -0.19 -18.42 4.72
C GLY A 468 -0.01 -18.92 3.29
N ARG A 469 -1.08 -18.93 2.48
CA ARG A 469 -1.09 -19.48 1.11
C ARG A 469 -1.04 -18.38 0.07
N GLN A 470 -0.26 -18.58 -0.99
CA GLN A 470 -0.22 -17.67 -2.13
C GLN A 470 -1.10 -18.18 -3.26
N VAL A 471 -2.06 -17.38 -3.71
CA VAL A 471 -2.85 -17.68 -4.92
C VAL A 471 -1.98 -17.44 -6.16
N PRO A 472 -1.70 -18.46 -6.99
CA PRO A 472 -0.85 -18.28 -8.16
C PRO A 472 -1.46 -17.33 -9.21
N SER A 473 -0.62 -16.82 -10.11
CA SER A 473 -1.06 -16.01 -11.26
C SER A 473 -2.14 -16.73 -12.07
N GLY A 474 -3.20 -16.01 -12.44
CA GLY A 474 -4.34 -16.56 -13.19
C GLY A 474 -5.19 -17.62 -12.46
N LYS A 475 -4.94 -17.88 -11.18
CA LYS A 475 -5.72 -18.82 -10.35
C LYS A 475 -6.69 -18.09 -9.42
N LEU A 476 -7.68 -18.83 -8.92
CA LEU A 476 -8.74 -18.38 -8.02
C LEU A 476 -8.47 -18.82 -6.58
N PRO A 477 -9.12 -18.21 -5.57
CA PRO A 477 -9.07 -18.68 -4.18
C PRO A 477 -9.31 -20.19 -4.00
N ALA A 478 -10.23 -20.75 -4.79
CA ALA A 478 -10.54 -22.18 -4.74
C ALA A 478 -9.35 -23.08 -5.15
N ASP A 479 -8.39 -22.58 -5.93
CA ASP A 479 -7.17 -23.32 -6.28
C ASP A 479 -6.23 -23.53 -5.08
N VAL A 480 -6.42 -22.77 -4.00
CA VAL A 480 -5.68 -22.91 -2.74
C VAL A 480 -6.61 -23.26 -1.57
N GLY A 481 -7.75 -23.88 -1.86
CA GLY A 481 -8.67 -24.42 -0.86
C GLY A 481 -9.46 -23.36 -0.09
N CYS A 482 -9.69 -22.17 -0.66
CA CYS A 482 -10.38 -21.07 0.04
C CYS A 482 -11.60 -20.57 -0.74
N VAL A 483 -12.65 -20.17 -0.02
CA VAL A 483 -13.72 -19.31 -0.54
C VAL A 483 -13.69 -17.99 0.22
N VAL A 484 -13.57 -16.86 -0.49
CA VAL A 484 -13.58 -15.53 0.12
C VAL A 484 -14.87 -14.79 -0.22
N SER A 485 -15.55 -14.30 0.81
CA SER A 485 -16.81 -13.56 0.71
C SER A 485 -16.79 -12.33 1.63
N ASN A 486 -17.51 -11.28 1.27
CA ASN A 486 -17.57 -10.05 2.07
C ASN A 486 -18.67 -10.15 3.16
N THR A 487 -18.54 -9.40 4.26
CA THR A 487 -19.50 -9.37 5.39
C THR A 487 -20.93 -9.12 4.92
N SER A 488 -21.15 -8.09 4.10
CA SER A 488 -22.46 -7.79 3.52
C SER A 488 -22.99 -8.97 2.69
N THR A 489 -22.12 -9.71 2.00
CA THR A 489 -22.53 -10.88 1.20
C THR A 489 -23.01 -12.02 2.10
N ALA A 490 -22.33 -12.27 3.22
CA ALA A 490 -22.77 -13.25 4.21
C ALA A 490 -24.14 -12.87 4.80
N LYS A 491 -24.32 -11.60 5.18
CA LYS A 491 -25.61 -11.07 5.64
C LYS A 491 -26.72 -11.25 4.59
N ALA A 492 -26.43 -11.01 3.32
CA ALA A 492 -27.42 -11.20 2.24
C ALA A 492 -27.80 -12.69 2.02
N ILE A 493 -26.87 -13.62 2.26
CA ILE A 493 -27.18 -15.07 2.28
C ILE A 493 -28.09 -15.40 3.46
N SER A 494 -27.86 -14.79 4.62
CA SER A 494 -28.74 -14.93 5.79
C SER A 494 -30.17 -14.48 5.46
N ASP A 495 -30.35 -13.29 4.90
CA ASP A 495 -31.66 -12.78 4.49
C ASP A 495 -32.34 -13.69 3.45
N ALA A 496 -31.57 -14.16 2.47
CA ALA A 496 -32.06 -15.06 1.42
C ALA A 496 -32.61 -16.37 1.98
N ILE A 497 -31.98 -16.93 3.01
CA ILE A 497 -32.38 -18.19 3.64
C ILE A 497 -33.46 -17.95 4.68
N GLN A 498 -33.19 -17.11 5.70
CA GLN A 498 -34.05 -16.94 6.87
C GLN A 498 -35.34 -16.18 6.56
N LYS A 499 -35.30 -15.24 5.60
CA LYS A 499 -36.44 -14.37 5.27
C LYS A 499 -37.01 -14.65 3.87
N GLY A 500 -36.27 -15.39 3.04
CA GLY A 500 -36.60 -15.53 1.63
C GLY A 500 -36.38 -14.25 0.83
N LEU A 501 -35.70 -13.25 1.38
CA LEU A 501 -35.56 -11.94 0.76
C LEU A 501 -34.39 -11.95 -0.23
N PRO A 502 -34.60 -11.63 -1.52
CA PRO A 502 -33.51 -11.48 -2.46
C PRO A 502 -32.69 -10.23 -2.16
N LEU A 503 -31.52 -10.09 -2.80
CA LEU A 503 -30.68 -8.89 -2.64
C LEU A 503 -31.36 -7.68 -3.28
N VAL A 504 -32.10 -6.92 -2.46
CA VAL A 504 -32.91 -5.76 -2.84
C VAL A 504 -32.47 -4.45 -2.18
N GLU A 505 -31.65 -4.54 -1.14
CA GLU A 505 -31.10 -3.41 -0.41
C GLU A 505 -29.65 -3.70 -0.03
N ARG A 506 -28.89 -2.64 0.23
CA ARG A 506 -27.52 -2.76 0.74
C ARG A 506 -27.17 -1.60 1.64
N VAL A 507 -26.16 -1.79 2.48
CA VAL A 507 -25.57 -0.70 3.27
C VAL A 507 -24.62 0.12 2.41
N VAL A 508 -24.71 1.44 2.54
CA VAL A 508 -23.92 2.45 1.84
C VAL A 508 -23.44 3.50 2.84
N THR A 509 -22.14 3.80 2.85
CA THR A 509 -21.58 4.94 3.58
C THR A 509 -21.60 6.19 2.68
N VAL A 510 -22.12 7.30 3.19
CA VAL A 510 -22.08 8.62 2.54
C VAL A 510 -21.22 9.54 3.39
N THR A 511 -20.07 9.97 2.89
CA THR A 511 -19.02 10.54 3.74
C THR A 511 -18.03 11.42 2.96
N GLY A 512 -17.04 11.98 3.64
CA GLY A 512 -16.05 12.90 3.10
C GLY A 512 -16.22 14.32 3.65
N GLU A 513 -15.14 15.10 3.57
CA GLU A 513 -15.03 16.45 4.11
C GLU A 513 -16.09 17.41 3.57
N PHE A 514 -16.65 17.08 2.41
CA PHE A 514 -17.58 17.93 1.68
C PHE A 514 -19.03 17.40 1.68
N ILE A 515 -19.34 16.34 2.44
CA ILE A 515 -20.73 15.94 2.72
C ILE A 515 -21.20 16.65 3.97
N ARG A 516 -22.33 17.38 3.90
CA ARG A 516 -22.82 18.18 5.03
C ARG A 516 -23.20 17.35 6.25
N ASN A 517 -23.95 16.27 6.05
CA ASN A 517 -24.40 15.34 7.09
C ASN A 517 -24.03 13.91 6.68
N PRO A 518 -22.79 13.47 6.95
CA PRO A 518 -22.35 12.12 6.58
C PRO A 518 -23.08 11.05 7.41
N GLY A 519 -23.15 9.82 6.91
CA GLY A 519 -23.85 8.74 7.60
C GLY A 519 -23.77 7.38 6.90
N ASN A 520 -24.33 6.36 7.55
CA ASN A 520 -24.44 5.01 7.02
C ASN A 520 -25.92 4.66 6.84
N TYR A 521 -26.30 4.18 5.65
CA TYR A 521 -27.69 3.98 5.28
C TYR A 521 -27.95 2.60 4.68
N ILE A 522 -29.06 1.96 5.04
CA ILE A 522 -29.66 0.85 4.30
C ILE A 522 -30.47 1.45 3.16
N VAL A 523 -30.03 1.19 1.94
CA VAL A 523 -30.58 1.80 0.72
C VAL A 523 -31.12 0.73 -0.20
N LYS A 524 -32.32 0.96 -0.74
CA LYS A 524 -32.91 0.12 -1.78
C LYS A 524 -32.11 0.22 -3.08
N LEU A 525 -31.89 -0.91 -3.73
CA LEU A 525 -31.21 -0.93 -5.03
C LEU A 525 -32.02 -0.16 -6.07
N GLY A 526 -31.35 0.66 -6.87
CA GLY A 526 -31.96 1.54 -7.86
C GLY A 526 -32.32 2.93 -7.36
N THR A 527 -32.16 3.22 -6.06
CA THR A 527 -32.29 4.58 -5.49
C THR A 527 -31.27 5.51 -6.15
N ASN A 528 -31.68 6.75 -6.43
CA ASN A 528 -30.82 7.73 -7.07
C ASN A 528 -29.71 8.23 -6.13
N VAL A 529 -28.48 8.37 -6.63
CA VAL A 529 -27.37 8.92 -5.85
C VAL A 529 -27.60 10.39 -5.48
N GLN A 530 -28.21 11.19 -6.35
CA GLN A 530 -28.55 12.58 -6.06
C GLN A 530 -29.51 12.69 -4.86
N GLU A 531 -30.55 11.85 -4.80
CA GLU A 531 -31.50 11.83 -3.68
C GLU A 531 -30.80 11.55 -2.33
N ILE A 532 -29.79 10.67 -2.34
CA ILE A 532 -29.00 10.35 -1.15
C ILE A 532 -28.11 11.53 -0.73
N ILE A 533 -27.49 12.20 -1.71
CA ILE A 533 -26.68 13.40 -1.46
C ILE A 533 -27.56 14.53 -0.89
N ASP A 534 -28.74 14.74 -1.47
CA ASP A 534 -29.70 15.75 -1.01
C ASP A 534 -30.18 15.46 0.42
N HIS A 535 -30.46 14.19 0.73
CA HIS A 535 -30.79 13.75 2.09
C HIS A 535 -29.66 14.08 3.09
N CYS A 536 -28.41 13.93 2.66
CA CYS A 536 -27.24 14.28 3.46
C CYS A 536 -27.00 15.81 3.53
N GLY A 537 -27.91 16.64 3.04
CA GLY A 537 -27.81 18.10 3.08
C GLY A 537 -26.96 18.71 1.97
N GLY A 538 -26.64 17.93 0.93
CA GLY A 538 -25.87 18.35 -0.23
C GLY A 538 -24.36 18.33 -0.02
N ILE A 539 -23.65 18.77 -1.07
CA ILE A 539 -22.20 18.92 -1.09
C ILE A 539 -21.84 20.35 -0.70
N THR A 540 -20.86 20.51 0.16
CA THR A 540 -20.28 21.81 0.50
C THR A 540 -19.01 22.04 -0.32
N GLY A 541 -18.72 23.27 -0.74
CA GLY A 541 -17.49 23.62 -1.46
C GLY A 541 -17.59 23.49 -2.98
N ASP A 542 -16.71 24.21 -3.67
CA ASP A 542 -16.78 24.41 -5.12
C ASP A 542 -15.82 23.49 -5.91
N ASP A 543 -14.88 22.85 -5.22
CA ASP A 543 -13.76 22.11 -5.81
C ASP A 543 -13.67 20.69 -5.25
N VAL A 544 -14.69 19.90 -5.59
CA VAL A 544 -14.98 18.60 -4.99
C VAL A 544 -14.99 17.51 -6.04
N VAL A 545 -14.42 16.36 -5.70
CA VAL A 545 -14.52 15.13 -6.50
C VAL A 545 -15.44 14.14 -5.80
N LEU A 546 -16.53 13.79 -6.48
CA LEU A 546 -17.41 12.71 -6.07
C LEU A 546 -16.91 11.38 -6.59
N LYS A 547 -16.96 10.35 -5.74
CA LYS A 547 -16.67 8.96 -6.13
C LYS A 547 -17.72 7.99 -5.59
N MET A 548 -17.97 6.95 -6.38
CA MET A 548 -18.66 5.74 -5.95
C MET A 548 -17.63 4.73 -5.44
N GLY A 549 -17.71 4.36 -4.17
CA GLY A 549 -16.70 3.57 -3.44
C GLY A 549 -15.70 4.44 -2.68
N GLY A 550 -14.52 3.89 -2.37
CA GLY A 550 -13.48 4.59 -1.61
C GLY A 550 -12.52 5.42 -2.48
N PRO A 551 -11.60 6.20 -1.89
CA PRO A 551 -10.73 7.09 -2.65
C PRO A 551 -9.70 6.35 -3.51
N MET A 552 -9.32 5.11 -3.14
CA MET A 552 -8.28 4.35 -3.83
C MET A 552 -8.82 3.72 -5.11
N MET A 553 -9.84 2.85 -5.01
CA MET A 553 -10.41 2.13 -6.16
C MET A 553 -11.75 2.67 -6.66
N GLY A 554 -12.41 3.57 -5.92
CA GLY A 554 -13.70 4.12 -6.30
C GLY A 554 -13.66 4.92 -7.60
N ALA A 555 -14.73 4.80 -8.37
CA ALA A 555 -14.86 5.46 -9.66
C ALA A 555 -15.39 6.90 -9.48
N PRO A 556 -14.77 7.90 -10.13
CA PRO A 556 -15.31 9.26 -10.10
C PRO A 556 -16.66 9.30 -10.80
N ILE A 557 -17.64 9.98 -10.19
CA ILE A 557 -18.95 10.21 -10.78
C ILE A 557 -19.08 11.68 -11.18
N LYS A 558 -19.40 11.92 -12.45
CA LYS A 558 -19.65 13.28 -12.99
C LYS A 558 -21.14 13.63 -13.01
N ASP A 559 -21.97 12.60 -13.09
CA ASP A 559 -23.41 12.68 -13.06
C ASP A 559 -23.88 11.88 -11.84
N THR A 560 -24.57 12.55 -10.93
CA THR A 560 -25.16 11.98 -9.72
C THR A 560 -26.52 11.35 -9.99
N ASN A 561 -27.10 11.54 -11.19
CA ASN A 561 -28.33 10.89 -11.62
C ASN A 561 -28.07 9.44 -12.08
N VAL A 562 -27.48 8.65 -11.18
CA VAL A 562 -27.16 7.24 -11.38
C VAL A 562 -27.70 6.41 -10.21
N PRO A 563 -28.06 5.13 -10.42
CA PRO A 563 -28.63 4.31 -9.37
C PRO A 563 -27.57 3.71 -8.43
N ILE A 564 -27.96 3.49 -7.17
CA ILE A 564 -27.29 2.56 -6.26
C ILE A 564 -27.44 1.14 -6.79
N ILE A 565 -26.31 0.44 -6.96
CA ILE A 565 -26.26 -0.93 -7.47
C ILE A 565 -25.73 -1.90 -6.42
N LYS A 566 -25.77 -3.21 -6.71
CA LYS A 566 -25.28 -4.26 -5.78
C LYS A 566 -23.82 -4.04 -5.33
N GLY A 567 -23.00 -3.35 -6.14
CA GLY A 567 -21.60 -3.02 -5.82
C GLY A 567 -21.34 -1.67 -5.15
N SER A 568 -22.36 -0.83 -4.92
CA SER A 568 -22.21 0.55 -4.43
C SER A 568 -22.03 0.66 -2.91
N ASN A 569 -20.83 0.46 -2.37
CA ASN A 569 -20.61 0.49 -0.92
C ASN A 569 -20.38 1.86 -0.28
N GLY A 570 -20.09 2.88 -1.08
CA GLY A 570 -20.03 4.23 -0.57
C GLY A 570 -20.19 5.30 -1.64
N ILE A 571 -20.51 6.50 -1.17
CA ILE A 571 -20.46 7.74 -1.90
C ILE A 571 -19.56 8.67 -1.10
N ILE A 572 -18.46 9.13 -1.70
CA ILE A 572 -17.55 10.07 -1.04
C ILE A 572 -17.47 11.39 -1.78
N ALA A 573 -17.43 12.48 -1.03
CA ALA A 573 -17.13 13.83 -1.54
C ALA A 573 -15.83 14.33 -0.89
N ILE A 574 -14.75 14.32 -1.65
CA ILE A 574 -13.39 14.64 -1.20
C ILE A 574 -12.80 15.78 -2.02
N ALA A 575 -11.70 16.35 -1.53
CA ALA A 575 -11.02 17.44 -2.24
C ALA A 575 -10.54 16.97 -3.62
N ALA A 576 -10.64 17.84 -4.62
CA ALA A 576 -10.03 17.59 -5.90
C ALA A 576 -8.49 17.52 -5.78
N ASP A 577 -7.92 16.48 -6.40
CA ASP A 577 -6.47 16.35 -6.50
C ASP A 577 -5.98 17.09 -7.74
N HIS A 578 -5.41 18.30 -7.53
CA HIS A 578 -4.81 19.13 -8.57
C HIS A 578 -3.34 18.83 -8.81
N THR A 579 -2.81 17.75 -8.25
CA THR A 579 -1.41 17.40 -8.48
C THR A 579 -1.17 17.05 -9.94
N GLU A 580 -0.18 17.71 -10.53
CA GLU A 580 0.17 17.49 -11.93
C GLU A 580 1.13 16.31 -12.08
N GLU A 581 0.90 15.50 -13.11
CA GLU A 581 1.86 14.49 -13.54
C GLU A 581 3.22 15.16 -13.88
N LYS A 582 4.30 14.64 -13.30
CA LYS A 582 5.68 15.01 -13.62
C LYS A 582 6.43 13.80 -14.19
N GLU A 583 7.61 14.03 -14.76
CA GLU A 583 8.44 12.96 -15.29
C GLU A 583 8.86 11.96 -14.20
N CYS A 584 8.96 10.68 -14.58
CA CYS A 584 9.35 9.63 -13.65
C CYS A 584 10.82 9.77 -13.24
N ILE A 585 11.07 9.97 -11.94
CA ILE A 585 12.43 10.06 -11.37
C ILE A 585 13.06 8.70 -11.03
N LYS A 586 12.41 7.58 -11.39
CA LYS A 586 12.91 6.20 -11.19
C LYS A 586 13.29 5.87 -9.74
N CYS A 587 12.55 6.41 -8.76
CA CYS A 587 12.84 6.22 -7.33
C CYS A 587 12.57 4.80 -6.80
N GLY A 588 11.86 3.94 -7.55
CA GLY A 588 11.56 2.56 -7.15
C GLY A 588 10.39 2.38 -6.18
N ARG A 589 9.87 3.44 -5.55
CA ARG A 589 8.80 3.36 -4.53
C ARG A 589 7.55 2.60 -4.98
N CYS A 590 7.18 2.70 -6.26
CA CYS A 590 6.03 1.98 -6.81
C CYS A 590 6.20 0.45 -6.77
N MET A 591 7.43 -0.06 -6.80
CA MET A 591 7.74 -1.48 -6.66
C MET A 591 7.69 -1.91 -5.18
N ASP A 592 8.16 -1.05 -4.27
CA ASP A 592 8.17 -1.33 -2.83
C ASP A 592 6.75 -1.50 -2.26
N VAL A 593 5.76 -0.82 -2.83
CA VAL A 593 4.37 -0.85 -2.37
C VAL A 593 3.46 -1.78 -3.17
N CYS A 594 3.96 -2.50 -4.18
CA CYS A 594 3.11 -3.36 -5.00
C CYS A 594 2.78 -4.66 -4.25
N PRO A 595 1.51 -4.90 -3.87
CA PRO A 595 1.14 -6.10 -3.09
C PRO A 595 1.25 -7.41 -3.88
N MET A 596 1.23 -7.31 -5.21
CA MET A 596 1.43 -8.45 -6.11
C MET A 596 2.89 -8.67 -6.48
N GLU A 597 3.82 -7.91 -5.87
CA GLU A 597 5.27 -8.01 -6.15
C GLU A 597 5.60 -7.78 -7.64
N LEU A 598 4.79 -6.98 -8.34
CA LEU A 598 5.01 -6.60 -9.73
C LEU A 598 6.06 -5.49 -9.82
N ALA A 599 6.49 -5.18 -11.05
CA ALA A 599 7.37 -4.06 -11.37
C ALA A 599 6.61 -2.91 -12.08
N PRO A 600 5.78 -2.09 -11.39
CA PRO A 600 5.03 -1.00 -12.02
C PRO A 600 5.87 -0.03 -12.85
N LEU A 601 7.12 0.23 -12.43
CA LEU A 601 8.05 1.08 -13.18
C LEU A 601 8.35 0.50 -14.57
N ASP A 602 8.67 -0.79 -14.63
CA ASP A 602 8.97 -1.47 -15.90
C ASP A 602 7.71 -1.64 -16.73
N ILE A 603 6.58 -2.02 -16.12
CA ILE A 603 5.29 -2.11 -16.81
C ILE A 603 4.94 -0.77 -17.45
N TYR A 604 5.09 0.35 -16.73
CA TYR A 604 4.85 1.68 -17.27
C TYR A 604 5.76 2.00 -18.46
N LYS A 605 7.07 1.74 -18.33
CA LYS A 605 8.05 1.93 -19.41
C LYS A 605 7.68 1.12 -20.66
N TYR A 606 7.43 -0.18 -20.52
CA TYR A 606 7.15 -1.05 -21.66
C TYR A 606 5.74 -0.81 -22.25
N ALA A 607 4.80 -0.32 -21.45
CA ALA A 607 3.51 0.17 -21.94
C ALA A 607 3.67 1.36 -22.89
N GLN A 608 4.56 2.31 -22.57
CA GLN A 608 4.84 3.44 -23.47
C GLN A 608 5.49 3.01 -24.79
N LEU A 609 6.22 1.89 -24.79
CA LEU A 609 6.85 1.32 -25.98
C LEU A 609 5.91 0.43 -26.80
N GLY A 610 4.71 0.11 -26.29
CA GLY A 610 3.79 -0.82 -26.95
C GLY A 610 4.26 -2.29 -26.95
N ASP A 611 5.22 -2.66 -26.10
CA ASP A 611 5.82 -3.99 -26.08
C ASP A 611 4.95 -5.01 -25.32
N ALA A 612 3.93 -5.52 -26.03
CA ALA A 612 2.96 -6.47 -25.48
C ALA A 612 3.58 -7.79 -25.00
N GLU A 613 4.66 -8.26 -25.63
CA GLU A 613 5.32 -9.52 -25.23
C GLU A 613 6.05 -9.36 -23.89
N THR A 614 6.78 -8.26 -23.70
CA THR A 614 7.44 -7.99 -22.42
C THR A 614 6.42 -7.72 -21.32
N LEU A 615 5.33 -6.99 -21.61
CA LEU A 615 4.24 -6.78 -20.66
C LEU A 615 3.60 -8.09 -20.19
N LEU A 616 3.43 -9.06 -21.10
CA LEU A 616 2.95 -10.39 -20.75
C LEU A 616 3.94 -11.13 -19.83
N LYS A 617 5.24 -11.07 -20.11
CA LYS A 617 6.29 -11.66 -19.26
C LYS A 617 6.37 -11.01 -17.87
N LEU A 618 5.99 -9.73 -17.76
CA LEU A 618 5.90 -8.99 -16.50
C LEU A 618 4.58 -9.23 -15.74
N ASN A 619 3.75 -10.18 -16.19
CA ASN A 619 2.48 -10.53 -15.55
C ASN A 619 1.56 -9.32 -15.34
N VAL A 620 1.47 -8.40 -16.31
CA VAL A 620 0.66 -7.17 -16.19
C VAL A 620 -0.82 -7.44 -15.84
N MET A 621 -1.33 -8.62 -16.21
CA MET A 621 -2.69 -9.06 -15.92
C MET A 621 -2.97 -9.35 -14.45
N ASP A 622 -1.94 -9.59 -13.63
CA ASP A 622 -2.08 -9.82 -12.19
C ASP A 622 -2.35 -8.53 -11.41
N CYS A 623 -2.09 -7.36 -12.01
CA CYS A 623 -2.44 -6.09 -11.39
C CYS A 623 -3.95 -5.99 -11.22
N PHE A 624 -4.43 -5.79 -9.99
CA PHE A 624 -5.86 -5.59 -9.69
C PHE A 624 -6.24 -4.13 -9.45
N SER A 625 -5.37 -3.19 -9.85
CA SER A 625 -5.66 -1.75 -9.86
C SER A 625 -5.87 -1.10 -8.48
N CYS A 626 -5.18 -1.58 -7.44
CA CYS A 626 -5.28 -1.03 -6.08
C CYS A 626 -4.75 0.39 -5.87
N LYS A 627 -4.08 1.00 -6.85
CA LYS A 627 -3.55 2.37 -6.72
C LYS A 627 -2.45 2.58 -5.67
N CYS A 628 -1.96 1.56 -4.95
CA CYS A 628 -0.80 1.72 -4.05
C CYS A 628 0.40 2.41 -4.72
N CYS A 629 0.72 1.98 -5.94
CA CYS A 629 1.85 2.51 -6.72
C CYS A 629 1.67 3.97 -7.14
N GLU A 630 0.45 4.39 -7.43
CA GLU A 630 0.09 5.75 -7.84
C GLU A 630 0.03 6.68 -6.62
N TYR A 631 -0.56 6.21 -5.52
CA TYR A 631 -0.61 6.94 -4.25
C TYR A 631 0.79 7.33 -3.74
N ILE A 632 1.76 6.39 -3.79
CA ILE A 632 3.13 6.65 -3.31
C ILE A 632 4.00 7.43 -4.31
N CYS A 633 3.52 7.65 -5.54
CA CYS A 633 4.33 8.19 -6.62
C CYS A 633 4.69 9.66 -6.39
N SER A 634 5.97 9.95 -6.16
CA SER A 634 6.46 11.34 -6.03
C SER A 634 6.23 12.18 -7.29
N SER A 635 6.19 11.55 -8.46
CA SER A 635 5.96 12.20 -9.76
C SER A 635 4.47 12.28 -10.12
N LYS A 636 3.54 11.80 -9.27
CA LYS A 636 2.09 11.91 -9.50
C LYS A 636 1.62 11.30 -10.83
N ILE A 637 2.35 10.28 -11.31
CA ILE A 637 2.00 9.55 -12.52
C ILE A 637 0.76 8.70 -12.23
N PRO A 638 -0.30 8.77 -13.06
CA PRO A 638 -1.50 7.95 -12.91
C PRO A 638 -1.23 6.51 -13.36
N LEU A 639 -0.37 5.82 -12.62
CA LEU A 639 0.17 4.49 -12.97
C LEU A 639 -0.95 3.47 -13.19
N VAL A 640 -2.04 3.50 -12.42
CA VAL A 640 -3.11 2.51 -12.59
C VAL A 640 -3.80 2.65 -13.93
N SER A 641 -4.13 3.87 -14.34
CA SER A 641 -4.74 4.13 -15.67
C SER A 641 -3.82 3.67 -16.80
N LYS A 642 -2.51 3.92 -16.68
CA LYS A 642 -1.52 3.52 -17.69
C LYS A 642 -1.32 2.00 -17.73
N ILE A 643 -1.30 1.34 -16.57
CA ILE A 643 -1.22 -0.13 -16.47
C ILE A 643 -2.49 -0.79 -17.04
N ASN A 644 -3.68 -0.21 -16.78
CA ASN A 644 -4.92 -0.73 -17.35
C ASN A 644 -4.96 -0.61 -18.87
N ALA A 645 -4.47 0.50 -19.44
CA ALA A 645 -4.27 0.61 -20.88
C ALA A 645 -3.28 -0.45 -21.39
N ALA A 646 -2.19 -0.71 -20.66
CA ALA A 646 -1.19 -1.73 -21.01
C ALA A 646 -1.77 -3.16 -21.04
N LYS A 647 -2.70 -3.51 -20.14
CA LYS A 647 -3.42 -4.79 -20.20
C LYS A 647 -4.15 -4.98 -21.54
N GLY A 648 -4.71 -3.90 -22.09
CA GLY A 648 -5.37 -3.90 -23.39
C GLY A 648 -4.46 -4.33 -24.55
N LEU A 649 -3.16 -4.01 -24.47
CA LEU A 649 -2.17 -4.43 -25.45
C LEU A 649 -1.87 -5.93 -25.39
N VAL A 650 -2.00 -6.54 -24.21
CA VAL A 650 -1.70 -7.96 -23.96
C VAL A 650 -2.89 -8.87 -24.27
N MET A 651 -4.12 -8.37 -24.14
CA MET A 651 -5.35 -9.15 -24.37
C MET A 651 -5.37 -9.95 -25.68
N PRO A 652 -4.95 -9.42 -26.85
CA PRO A 652 -4.91 -10.19 -28.11
C PRO A 652 -3.95 -11.39 -28.07
N LEU A 653 -2.86 -11.32 -27.30
CA LEU A 653 -1.90 -12.42 -27.17
C LEU A 653 -2.46 -13.57 -26.34
N LEU A 654 -3.29 -13.26 -25.33
CA LEU A 654 -3.95 -14.26 -24.50
C LEU A 654 -5.03 -15.03 -25.26
N LYS A 655 -5.70 -14.41 -26.23
CA LYS A 655 -6.72 -15.06 -27.06
C LYS A 655 -6.16 -16.03 -28.10
N LYS A 656 -4.85 -15.98 -28.37
CA LYS A 656 -4.15 -16.85 -29.34
C LYS A 656 -3.59 -18.14 -28.72
N LYS A 657 -3.60 -18.24 -27.39
CA LYS A 657 -3.28 -19.46 -26.63
C LYS A 657 -4.57 -20.09 -26.16
#